data_AF-A0A0V0XKC4-F1
#
_entry.id   AF-A0A0V0XKC4-F1
#
_cell.length_a   1.000
_cell.length_b   1.000
_cell.length_c   1.000
_cell.angle_alpha   90.00
_cell.angle_beta   90.00
_cell.angle_gamma   90.00
#
_symmetry.space_group_name_H-M   'P 1'
#
loop_
_entity.id
_entity.type
_entity.pdbx_description
1 polymer ?
#
loop_
_entity_poly.entity_id
_entity_poly.type
_entity_poly.pdbx_seq_one_letter_code
_entity_poly.pdbx_strand_id
1 'polypeptide(L)'
;MSVSLSDFETKVKNLFKEHAKSGIAYFFFRPYLMTSSEECEKKTIIFTANELVEIFTSVPQNLQESAFSIVISHRVLSNSANKIVDLFVRDVTQRQMLSIKCICEKLLTCAELNINSCGWNDTFAFFMENISLLDYKDLLNPQMRLLTHVFMHYTYRDAIAVLLGTAKPEKSRIPYFEEVITEIILELMFTAECDHSQLNPQAWRIISTQIIYLTLQQSICFTRLVKILHTKLTHYPYRYARNQLMWCLFNFLSGGMQKYSGKNAWPSPALVETYCRMLTYADLEILGLKQFTSHIVLTAARHQCCEMMYICCEILNYRLFNIPSTYRVHAIAPFARLLNSFVAVAADGTRQSIAENEELMRIIILTLARSTVISSMLGPRKVLIHLKSLADFLVYETNSADVNRCVDVLNRLIFKYAVVPLERFMLTMLLRDYEGNDAFYALLIVMLLVQRSEELRSAVADCVAMLPSDYWHCQDWNDKYQAYQLKHAERTWSQVHTELSRASLTPNDCPLPVYFGTRCLQMLPVVDLLLQKLVESPAACLKFLDSTLSILGPLYRFHPYPVSFLYSTFRFYEKRLVEAPAIKQKLALAVHGACVPSRDDHWLLSAEFVSCVGSGPVTDRGPWVPDLNYYATLVRRLMDTFSEPRQQWSRKSDLRFVEFNNFQTHALYCICIELMSLSVSVVDVGNALITLAQFGRQKYRHISYMEPFYQTILTTLCSDHMNSMNTDVSNKLDFEKRSKLMEDCYPARILALCHAVWLHSASGYLQLLPQALRSTWIPHVRSEGQFLYVCHLVAPFLQRFYQERTKFTMDITTDLYQMLYNVDCEVSSWNYEDLICDFFYHVKYMYVGDSVRQETDRIIPMLRTSLQQKLRYISFAQGEQSGTPFSEMINPIKFLGIQMVVWLQRLPIFGETAQHFWLAVTKLGDPVMTFSLYFPALFPFFGTAAVDMVAQVVMRWFRLRDFSGLCWLLYVVFLIAVSISRTYISAHFPDQVILGIVVGICIALVTRSLVGHRRRQWSNLIAFMIVLLLIALSVHEAHRFLGVDTHRSIELAAKYCHRAEWIHQSTTPLASFFRDVGVLISIAVLLANKSMLTNNNNNNSTSKPFSSKFAQALLGVGLNQLCKHLLFCC
;
A
#
# COMPACT_ATOMS: atom_id res chain seq x y z
N MET A 1 -58.48 -14.53 23.42
CA MET A 1 -58.35 -15.63 22.43
C MET A 1 -57.32 -15.19 21.41
N SER A 2 -56.13 -15.79 21.40
CA SER A 2 -55.10 -15.50 20.40
C SER A 2 -55.59 -15.94 19.02
N VAL A 3 -55.69 -15.02 18.06
CA VAL A 3 -56.06 -15.32 16.68
C VAL A 3 -54.97 -16.21 16.08
N SER A 4 -55.34 -17.40 15.60
CA SER A 4 -54.41 -18.28 14.89
C SER A 4 -54.13 -17.73 13.48
N LEU A 5 -52.98 -18.04 12.88
CA LEU A 5 -52.63 -17.57 11.53
C LEU A 5 -53.67 -18.04 10.48
N SER A 6 -54.24 -19.23 10.65
CA SER A 6 -55.32 -19.76 9.80
C SER A 6 -56.63 -18.98 9.96
N ASP A 7 -56.98 -18.57 11.18
CA ASP A 7 -58.17 -17.74 11.42
C ASP A 7 -58.00 -16.35 10.80
N PHE A 8 -56.78 -15.79 10.89
CA PHE A 8 -56.42 -14.53 10.27
C PHE A 8 -56.54 -14.60 8.74
N GLU A 9 -55.96 -15.61 8.10
CA GLU A 9 -56.06 -15.81 6.65
C GLU A 9 -57.52 -15.93 6.18
N THR A 10 -58.35 -16.64 6.94
CA THR A 10 -59.78 -16.82 6.62
C THR A 10 -60.54 -15.50 6.74
N LYS A 11 -60.26 -14.69 7.77
CA LYS A 11 -60.85 -13.35 7.94
C LYS A 11 -60.46 -12.40 6.81
N VAL A 12 -59.18 -12.38 6.45
CA VAL A 12 -58.68 -11.54 5.35
C VAL A 12 -59.31 -11.95 4.02
N LYS A 13 -59.38 -13.24 3.71
CA LYS A 13 -60.05 -13.75 2.49
C LYS A 13 -61.54 -13.35 2.44
N ASN A 14 -62.25 -13.43 3.56
CA ASN A 14 -63.64 -13.03 3.64
C ASN A 14 -63.81 -11.51 3.44
N LEU A 15 -62.94 -10.70 4.02
CA LEU A 15 -62.96 -9.24 3.88
C LEU A 15 -62.82 -8.81 2.41
N PHE A 16 -61.84 -9.35 1.68
CA PHE A 16 -61.67 -9.05 0.25
C PHE A 16 -62.84 -9.60 -0.60
N LYS A 17 -63.45 -10.73 -0.21
CA LYS A 17 -64.62 -11.29 -0.89
C LYS A 17 -65.88 -10.44 -0.67
N GLU A 18 -66.09 -9.89 0.52
CA GLU A 18 -67.18 -8.96 0.82
C GLU A 18 -66.99 -7.64 0.09
N HIS A 19 -65.75 -7.12 0.06
CA HIS A 19 -65.42 -5.95 -0.74
C HIS A 19 -65.76 -6.17 -2.23
N ALA A 20 -65.36 -7.31 -2.81
CA ALA A 20 -65.70 -7.64 -4.20
C ALA A 20 -67.21 -7.75 -4.44
N LYS A 21 -67.97 -8.38 -3.54
CA LYS A 21 -69.44 -8.46 -3.63
C LYS A 21 -70.11 -7.09 -3.54
N SER A 22 -69.64 -6.23 -2.64
CA SER A 22 -70.16 -4.87 -2.47
C SER A 22 -69.88 -4.01 -3.71
N GLY A 23 -68.72 -4.16 -4.34
CA GLY A 23 -68.39 -3.49 -5.60
C GLY A 23 -69.26 -3.95 -6.77
N ILE A 24 -69.54 -5.25 -6.87
CA ILE A 24 -70.43 -5.81 -7.90
C ILE A 24 -71.87 -5.31 -7.69
N ALA A 25 -72.38 -5.34 -6.45
CA ALA A 25 -73.69 -4.79 -6.13
C ALA A 25 -73.78 -3.29 -6.49
N TYR A 26 -72.75 -2.51 -6.15
CA TYR A 26 -72.69 -1.08 -6.50
C TYR A 26 -72.70 -0.86 -8.02
N PHE A 27 -71.97 -1.68 -8.78
CA PHE A 27 -71.95 -1.61 -10.25
C PHE A 27 -73.34 -1.84 -10.85
N PHE A 28 -74.10 -2.82 -10.35
CA PHE A 28 -75.46 -3.11 -10.83
C PHE A 28 -76.51 -2.08 -10.37
N PHE A 29 -76.39 -1.53 -9.16
CA PHE A 29 -77.33 -0.54 -8.62
C PHE A 29 -76.91 0.93 -8.86
N ARG A 30 -75.83 1.14 -9.64
CA ARG A 30 -75.25 2.46 -9.97
C ARG A 30 -76.26 3.53 -10.42
N PRO A 31 -77.32 3.23 -11.20
CA PRO A 31 -78.31 4.24 -11.60
C PRO A 31 -79.22 4.76 -10.47
N TYR A 32 -79.26 4.07 -9.32
CA TYR A 32 -80.20 4.33 -8.23
C TYR A 32 -79.56 5.01 -7.00
N LEU A 33 -78.26 5.30 -7.04
CA LEU A 33 -77.49 5.88 -5.92
C LEU A 33 -77.25 7.38 -6.15
N MET A 34 -77.65 8.22 -5.18
CA MET A 34 -77.62 9.69 -5.25
C MET A 34 -76.23 10.34 -5.04
N THR A 35 -75.17 9.56 -4.86
CA THR A 35 -73.80 10.05 -4.58
C THR A 35 -72.86 9.84 -5.77
N SER A 36 -71.89 10.74 -5.95
CA SER A 36 -70.86 10.62 -6.99
C SER A 36 -70.12 9.26 -6.91
N SER A 37 -69.92 8.63 -8.07
CA SER A 37 -69.37 7.27 -8.20
C SER A 37 -68.01 7.10 -7.52
N GLU A 38 -67.16 8.14 -7.52
CA GLU A 38 -65.77 8.08 -7.02
C GLU A 38 -65.67 8.27 -5.50
N GLU A 39 -66.57 9.04 -4.90
CA GLU A 39 -66.50 9.39 -3.48
C GLU A 39 -66.98 8.24 -2.59
N CYS A 40 -67.95 7.46 -3.07
CA CYS A 40 -68.40 6.23 -2.40
C CYS A 40 -67.31 5.14 -2.45
N GLU A 41 -66.74 4.88 -3.63
CA GLU A 41 -65.66 3.89 -3.81
C GLU A 41 -64.45 4.20 -2.91
N LYS A 42 -64.08 5.48 -2.80
CA LYS A 42 -63.01 5.94 -1.91
C LYS A 42 -63.33 5.66 -0.43
N LYS A 43 -64.56 5.90 0.02
CA LYS A 43 -64.99 5.61 1.40
C LYS A 43 -64.96 4.11 1.70
N THR A 44 -65.40 3.26 0.76
CA THR A 44 -65.39 1.80 0.94
C THR A 44 -63.96 1.26 1.01
N ILE A 45 -63.03 1.77 0.19
CA ILE A 45 -61.61 1.40 0.21
C ILE A 45 -60.97 1.76 1.57
N ILE A 46 -61.20 2.98 2.06
CA ILE A 46 -60.65 3.44 3.34
C ILE A 46 -61.23 2.62 4.50
N PHE A 47 -62.54 2.37 4.50
CA PHE A 47 -63.18 1.55 5.52
C PHE A 47 -62.59 0.14 5.58
N THR A 48 -62.44 -0.51 4.42
CA THR A 48 -61.87 -1.86 4.32
C THR A 48 -60.40 -1.90 4.76
N ALA A 49 -59.61 -0.86 4.44
CA ALA A 49 -58.22 -0.76 4.89
C ALA A 49 -58.10 -0.58 6.41
N ASN A 50 -58.96 0.25 7.02
CA ASN A 50 -58.97 0.44 8.48
C ASN A 50 -59.36 -0.84 9.23
N GLU A 51 -60.38 -1.55 8.74
CA GLU A 51 -60.79 -2.84 9.32
C GLU A 51 -59.67 -3.89 9.22
N LEU A 52 -58.92 -3.89 8.11
CA LEU A 52 -57.77 -4.77 7.92
C LEU A 52 -56.60 -4.41 8.87
N VAL A 53 -56.35 -3.12 9.14
CA VAL A 53 -55.37 -2.68 10.16
C VAL A 53 -55.81 -3.14 11.56
N GLU A 54 -57.09 -3.02 11.91
CA GLU A 54 -57.60 -3.48 13.22
C GLU A 54 -57.43 -4.99 13.39
N ILE A 55 -57.78 -5.78 12.38
CA ILE A 55 -57.58 -7.24 12.39
C ILE A 55 -56.08 -7.56 12.52
N PHE A 56 -55.20 -6.83 11.83
CA PHE A 56 -53.76 -7.02 11.92
C PHE A 56 -53.18 -6.68 13.31
N THR A 57 -53.67 -5.62 13.97
CA THR A 57 -53.23 -5.25 15.33
C THR A 57 -53.61 -6.30 16.38
N SER A 58 -54.62 -7.14 16.11
CA SER A 58 -55.01 -8.23 16.99
C SER A 58 -54.10 -9.48 16.90
N VAL A 59 -53.14 -9.49 15.95
CA VAL A 59 -52.20 -10.60 15.74
C VAL A 59 -50.96 -10.45 16.65
N PRO A 60 -50.51 -11.51 17.34
CA PRO A 60 -49.28 -11.52 18.13
C PRO A 60 -48.03 -11.12 17.31
N GLN A 61 -47.09 -10.37 17.91
CA GLN A 61 -45.89 -9.84 17.24
C GLN A 61 -45.05 -10.90 16.50
N ASN A 62 -44.93 -12.11 17.04
CA ASN A 62 -44.20 -13.21 16.41
C ASN A 62 -44.85 -13.76 15.12
N LEU A 63 -46.13 -13.46 14.88
CA LEU A 63 -46.87 -13.89 13.70
C LEU A 63 -47.16 -12.73 12.72
N GLN A 64 -46.84 -11.49 13.10
CA GLN A 64 -47.13 -10.29 12.30
C GLN A 64 -46.41 -10.29 10.94
N GLU A 65 -45.20 -10.83 10.85
CA GLU A 65 -44.49 -10.93 9.56
C GLU A 65 -45.18 -11.86 8.57
N SER A 66 -45.61 -13.04 9.04
CA SER A 66 -46.35 -14.02 8.23
C SER A 66 -47.74 -13.50 7.86
N ALA A 67 -48.43 -12.86 8.81
CA ALA A 67 -49.71 -12.20 8.58
C ALA A 67 -49.59 -11.07 7.54
N PHE A 68 -48.49 -10.31 7.56
CA PHE A 68 -48.22 -9.24 6.60
C PHE A 68 -48.00 -9.80 5.19
N SER A 69 -47.28 -10.92 5.05
CA SER A 69 -47.12 -11.61 3.76
C SER A 69 -48.46 -12.10 3.19
N ILE A 70 -49.39 -12.58 4.03
CA ILE A 70 -50.73 -12.99 3.62
C ILE A 70 -51.49 -11.81 3.02
N VAL A 71 -51.48 -10.65 3.67
CA VAL A 71 -52.17 -9.44 3.17
C VAL A 71 -51.56 -8.97 1.84
N ILE A 72 -50.23 -8.95 1.72
CA ILE A 72 -49.56 -8.52 0.48
C ILE A 72 -49.92 -9.42 -0.70
N SER A 73 -50.10 -10.73 -0.49
CA SER A 73 -50.48 -11.66 -1.57
C SER A 73 -51.81 -11.29 -2.25
N HIS A 74 -52.71 -10.56 -1.57
CA HIS A 74 -53.99 -10.14 -2.16
C HIS A 74 -53.92 -8.86 -2.99
N ARG A 75 -52.73 -8.24 -3.08
CA ARG A 75 -52.49 -7.02 -3.87
C ARG A 75 -52.79 -7.21 -5.37
N VAL A 76 -52.67 -8.44 -5.89
CA VAL A 76 -52.80 -8.74 -7.33
C VAL A 76 -54.24 -9.05 -7.76
N LEU A 77 -55.18 -9.14 -6.81
CA LEU A 77 -56.58 -9.49 -7.10
C LEU A 77 -57.32 -8.42 -7.94
N SER A 78 -57.07 -7.13 -7.71
CA SER A 78 -57.67 -6.02 -8.45
C SER A 78 -56.97 -4.68 -8.16
N ASN A 79 -57.23 -3.65 -8.98
CA ASN A 79 -56.75 -2.28 -8.70
C ASN A 79 -57.30 -1.71 -7.39
N SER A 80 -58.53 -2.06 -7.00
CA SER A 80 -59.10 -1.64 -5.71
C SER A 80 -58.43 -2.35 -4.54
N ALA A 81 -58.13 -3.65 -4.67
CA ALA A 81 -57.39 -4.42 -3.68
C ALA A 81 -55.96 -3.88 -3.49
N ASN A 82 -55.28 -3.51 -4.57
CA ASN A 82 -53.97 -2.88 -4.51
C ASN A 82 -53.99 -1.56 -3.71
N LYS A 83 -54.99 -0.70 -3.92
CA LYS A 83 -55.16 0.55 -3.13
C LYS A 83 -55.44 0.29 -1.65
N ILE A 84 -56.22 -0.74 -1.31
CA ILE A 84 -56.47 -1.15 0.08
C ILE A 84 -55.16 -1.60 0.75
N VAL A 85 -54.39 -2.46 0.07
CA VAL A 85 -53.11 -2.96 0.58
C VAL A 85 -52.09 -1.82 0.70
N ASP A 86 -52.07 -0.86 -0.23
CA ASP A 86 -51.18 0.30 -0.16
C ASP A 86 -51.47 1.20 1.05
N LEU A 87 -52.75 1.49 1.32
CA LEU A 87 -53.16 2.21 2.54
C LEU A 87 -52.77 1.44 3.80
N PHE A 88 -52.95 0.12 3.82
CA PHE A 88 -52.51 -0.73 4.92
C PHE A 88 -50.99 -0.69 5.13
N VAL A 89 -50.18 -0.81 4.07
CA VAL A 89 -48.71 -0.75 4.16
C VAL A 89 -48.26 0.60 4.73
N ARG A 90 -48.88 1.70 4.31
CA ARG A 90 -48.59 3.05 4.84
C ARG A 90 -48.95 3.15 6.32
N ASP A 91 -50.11 2.62 6.75
CA ASP A 91 -50.53 2.63 8.15
C ASP A 91 -49.61 1.76 9.04
N VAL A 92 -49.23 0.58 8.58
CA VAL A 92 -48.27 -0.31 9.27
C VAL A 92 -46.91 0.35 9.42
N THR A 93 -46.47 1.09 8.39
CA THR A 93 -45.22 1.85 8.40
C THR A 93 -45.28 3.04 9.36
N GLN A 94 -46.36 3.83 9.32
CA GLN A 94 -46.56 4.99 10.21
C GLN A 94 -46.67 4.59 11.68
N ARG A 95 -47.33 3.47 11.97
CA ARG A 95 -47.47 2.93 13.33
C ARG A 95 -46.23 2.15 13.82
N GLN A 96 -45.19 2.03 12.98
CA GLN A 96 -43.96 1.28 13.24
C GLN A 96 -44.20 -0.17 13.72
N MET A 97 -45.23 -0.82 13.20
CA MET A 97 -45.59 -2.19 13.58
C MET A 97 -44.59 -3.23 13.03
N LEU A 98 -43.97 -2.93 11.88
CA LEU A 98 -42.89 -3.70 11.28
C LEU A 98 -41.73 -2.76 10.90
N SER A 99 -40.50 -3.27 10.88
CA SER A 99 -39.36 -2.50 10.40
C SER A 99 -39.49 -2.21 8.90
N ILE A 100 -39.03 -1.04 8.45
CA ILE A 100 -39.03 -0.66 7.03
C ILE A 100 -38.27 -1.71 6.19
N LYS A 101 -37.19 -2.27 6.73
CA LYS A 101 -36.45 -3.38 6.12
C LYS A 101 -37.34 -4.61 5.89
N CYS A 102 -38.08 -5.05 6.92
CA CYS A 102 -38.97 -6.21 6.83
C CYS A 102 -40.11 -5.95 5.82
N ILE A 103 -40.71 -4.75 5.85
CA ILE A 103 -41.76 -4.35 4.89
C ILE A 103 -41.24 -4.41 3.45
N CYS A 104 -40.09 -3.80 3.19
CA CYS A 104 -39.43 -3.83 1.89
C CYS A 104 -39.12 -5.26 1.44
N GLU A 105 -38.53 -6.08 2.30
CA GLU A 105 -38.19 -7.47 1.99
C GLU A 105 -39.44 -8.28 1.62
N LYS A 106 -40.53 -8.18 2.39
CA LYS A 106 -41.79 -8.89 2.11
C LYS A 106 -42.48 -8.39 0.84
N LEU A 107 -42.39 -7.10 0.53
CA LEU A 107 -42.92 -6.55 -0.73
C LEU A 107 -42.16 -7.07 -1.95
N LEU A 108 -40.82 -7.15 -1.88
CA LEU A 108 -39.98 -7.66 -2.98
C LEU A 108 -40.05 -9.18 -3.16
N THR A 109 -40.20 -9.92 -2.05
CA THR A 109 -40.27 -11.39 -2.05
C THR A 109 -41.68 -11.93 -2.31
N CYS A 110 -42.66 -11.05 -2.51
CA CYS A 110 -44.01 -11.44 -2.89
C CYS A 110 -43.99 -12.14 -4.26
N ALA A 111 -44.29 -13.44 -4.28
CA ALA A 111 -44.26 -14.27 -5.49
C ALA A 111 -45.16 -13.75 -6.62
N GLU A 112 -46.20 -12.97 -6.29
CA GLU A 112 -47.14 -12.43 -7.27
C GLU A 112 -46.73 -11.04 -7.82
N LEU A 113 -45.61 -10.45 -7.37
CA LEU A 113 -45.12 -9.17 -7.87
C LEU A 113 -44.48 -9.34 -9.26
N ASN A 114 -45.20 -8.97 -10.31
CA ASN A 114 -44.75 -8.99 -11.70
C ASN A 114 -44.81 -7.57 -12.32
N ILE A 115 -44.01 -7.28 -13.34
CA ILE A 115 -43.98 -6.01 -14.09
C ILE A 115 -45.38 -5.62 -14.61
N ASN A 116 -46.20 -6.62 -14.96
CA ASN A 116 -47.57 -6.41 -15.45
C ASN A 116 -48.63 -6.34 -14.33
N SER A 117 -48.24 -6.52 -13.07
CA SER A 117 -49.17 -6.46 -11.94
C SER A 117 -49.49 -5.00 -11.59
N CYS A 118 -50.74 -4.74 -11.19
CA CYS A 118 -51.18 -3.43 -10.74
C CYS A 118 -50.36 -2.89 -9.56
N GLY A 119 -49.79 -3.77 -8.73
CA GLY A 119 -48.97 -3.41 -7.58
C GLY A 119 -47.52 -3.05 -7.90
N TRP A 120 -47.02 -3.22 -9.12
CA TRP A 120 -45.60 -2.95 -9.45
C TRP A 120 -45.20 -1.50 -9.20
N ASN A 121 -45.90 -0.55 -9.81
CA ASN A 121 -45.58 0.87 -9.71
C ASN A 121 -45.71 1.40 -8.28
N ASP A 122 -46.75 1.01 -7.55
CA ASP A 122 -46.97 1.46 -6.17
C ASP A 122 -45.95 0.85 -5.20
N THR A 123 -45.55 -0.41 -5.41
CA THR A 123 -44.46 -1.03 -4.64
C THR A 123 -43.16 -0.24 -4.82
N PHE A 124 -42.76 0.04 -6.07
CA PHE A 124 -41.54 0.78 -6.34
C PHE A 124 -41.62 2.27 -5.92
N ALA A 125 -42.80 2.89 -5.95
CA ALA A 125 -43.02 4.23 -5.40
C ALA A 125 -42.78 4.25 -3.89
N PHE A 126 -43.37 3.31 -3.14
CA PHE A 126 -43.12 3.14 -1.71
C PHE A 126 -41.63 2.90 -1.41
N PHE A 127 -40.94 2.10 -2.24
CA PHE A 127 -39.50 1.90 -2.13
C PHE A 127 -38.72 3.20 -2.30
N MET A 128 -39.00 3.97 -3.35
CA MET A 128 -38.29 5.23 -3.62
C MET A 128 -38.49 6.26 -2.51
N GLU A 129 -39.66 6.28 -1.87
CA GLU A 129 -39.96 7.16 -0.74
C GLU A 129 -39.20 6.74 0.55
N ASN A 130 -39.03 5.44 0.78
CA ASN A 130 -38.51 4.91 2.06
C ASN A 130 -37.07 4.37 1.99
N ILE A 131 -36.44 4.32 0.81
CA ILE A 131 -35.07 3.81 0.64
C ILE A 131 -34.03 4.61 1.43
N SER A 132 -34.28 5.88 1.74
CA SER A 132 -33.45 6.75 2.60
C SER A 132 -33.35 6.27 4.05
N LEU A 133 -34.31 5.48 4.51
CA LEU A 133 -34.43 5.02 5.90
C LEU A 133 -33.79 3.65 6.15
N LEU A 134 -33.10 3.09 5.14
CA LEU A 134 -32.41 1.80 5.25
C LEU A 134 -30.93 1.99 5.63
N ASP A 135 -30.51 1.35 6.73
CA ASP A 135 -29.23 1.53 7.43
C ASP A 135 -27.94 1.24 6.62
N TYR A 136 -28.03 0.61 5.45
CA TYR A 136 -26.86 0.16 4.69
C TYR A 136 -26.16 1.27 3.87
N LYS A 137 -26.66 2.51 3.90
CA LYS A 137 -26.15 3.59 3.04
C LYS A 137 -24.77 4.12 3.43
N ASP A 138 -24.45 4.21 4.71
CA ASP A 138 -23.32 5.04 5.12
C ASP A 138 -21.94 4.45 4.78
N LEU A 139 -21.79 3.12 4.79
CA LEU A 139 -20.52 2.44 4.43
C LEU A 139 -20.34 2.22 2.92
N LEU A 140 -21.44 2.07 2.17
CA LEU A 140 -21.42 1.87 0.72
C LEU A 140 -21.33 3.20 -0.06
N ASN A 141 -21.53 4.34 0.62
CA ASN A 141 -21.36 5.66 0.02
C ASN A 141 -19.89 5.92 -0.36
N PRO A 142 -19.64 6.57 -1.51
CA PRO A 142 -18.30 6.95 -1.90
C PRO A 142 -17.70 7.91 -0.86
N GLN A 143 -16.47 7.62 -0.43
CA GLN A 143 -15.77 8.37 0.62
C GLN A 143 -15.18 9.68 0.06
N MET A 144 -16.05 10.57 -0.45
CA MET A 144 -15.67 11.80 -1.13
C MET A 144 -14.89 12.74 -0.23
N ARG A 145 -15.23 12.83 1.06
CA ARG A 145 -14.50 13.67 2.03
C ARG A 145 -13.06 13.21 2.22
N LEU A 146 -12.83 11.91 2.30
CA LEU A 146 -11.49 11.33 2.40
C LEU A 146 -10.69 11.64 1.13
N LEU A 147 -11.29 11.39 -0.04
CA LEU A 147 -10.63 11.62 -1.31
C LEU A 147 -10.32 13.11 -1.55
N THR A 148 -11.24 14.01 -1.23
CA THR A 148 -11.02 15.46 -1.28
C THR A 148 -9.91 15.88 -0.34
N HIS A 149 -9.90 15.36 0.90
CA HIS A 149 -8.82 15.66 1.84
C HIS A 149 -7.47 15.23 1.26
N VAL A 150 -7.35 13.99 0.78
CA VAL A 150 -6.10 13.45 0.21
C VAL A 150 -5.69 14.20 -1.06
N PHE A 151 -6.63 14.53 -1.95
CA PHE A 151 -6.38 15.24 -3.21
C PHE A 151 -5.86 16.66 -2.99
N MET A 152 -6.37 17.35 -1.98
CA MET A 152 -5.97 18.71 -1.63
C MET A 152 -4.59 18.80 -0.97
N HIS A 153 -3.87 17.68 -0.83
CA HIS A 153 -2.49 17.64 -0.35
C HIS A 153 -1.52 17.34 -1.51
N TYR A 154 -0.47 18.15 -1.64
CA TYR A 154 0.47 18.05 -2.77
C TYR A 154 1.39 16.82 -2.72
N THR A 155 1.63 16.25 -1.54
CA THR A 155 2.51 15.07 -1.35
C THR A 155 1.82 13.73 -1.44
N TYR A 156 0.49 13.69 -1.35
CA TYR A 156 -0.23 12.44 -1.34
C TYR A 156 -0.46 11.85 -2.74
N ARG A 157 0.36 12.23 -3.73
CA ARG A 157 0.30 11.67 -5.09
C ARG A 157 0.39 10.14 -5.10
N ASP A 158 1.37 9.60 -4.38
CA ASP A 158 1.54 8.15 -4.27
C ASP A 158 0.41 7.51 -3.47
N ALA A 159 -0.09 8.19 -2.43
CA ALA A 159 -1.23 7.71 -1.64
C ALA A 159 -2.51 7.68 -2.47
N ILE A 160 -2.75 8.66 -3.36
CA ILE A 160 -3.87 8.68 -4.32
C ILE A 160 -3.73 7.48 -5.27
N ALA A 161 -2.53 7.22 -5.78
CA ALA A 161 -2.29 6.09 -6.66
C ALA A 161 -2.49 4.73 -5.96
N VAL A 162 -2.12 4.62 -4.68
CA VAL A 162 -2.36 3.42 -3.86
C VAL A 162 -3.85 3.26 -3.53
N LEU A 163 -4.52 4.32 -3.08
CA LEU A 163 -5.94 4.32 -2.74
C LEU A 163 -6.81 3.95 -3.93
N LEU A 164 -6.44 4.41 -5.13
CA LEU A 164 -7.18 4.14 -6.36
C LEU A 164 -6.66 2.92 -7.12
N GLY A 165 -5.63 2.23 -6.60
CA GLY A 165 -5.05 1.04 -7.21
C GLY A 165 -4.32 1.26 -8.53
N THR A 166 -3.99 2.51 -8.89
CA THR A 166 -3.31 2.89 -10.14
C THR A 166 -1.79 2.79 -10.08
N ALA A 167 -1.22 2.25 -8.99
CA ALA A 167 0.21 2.01 -8.86
C ALA A 167 0.78 1.04 -9.92
N LYS A 168 -0.06 0.33 -10.69
CA LYS A 168 0.34 -0.47 -11.85
C LYS A 168 0.30 0.36 -13.14
N PRO A 169 1.35 0.34 -13.99
CA PRO A 169 1.48 1.20 -15.18
C PRO A 169 0.54 0.82 -16.34
N GLU A 170 -0.38 -0.12 -16.16
CA GLU A 170 -1.38 -0.47 -17.15
C GLU A 170 -2.55 0.51 -17.05
N LYS A 171 -2.65 1.38 -18.07
CA LYS A 171 -3.75 2.31 -18.39
C LYS A 171 -5.08 1.98 -17.72
N SER A 172 -5.28 2.39 -16.47
CA SER A 172 -6.57 2.36 -15.80
C SER A 172 -7.02 3.81 -15.66
N ARG A 173 -7.78 4.29 -16.65
CA ARG A 173 -8.60 5.48 -16.42
C ARG A 173 -9.58 5.11 -15.32
N ILE A 174 -9.56 5.83 -14.21
CA ILE A 174 -10.52 5.62 -13.14
C ILE A 174 -11.82 6.30 -13.59
N PRO A 175 -12.91 5.54 -13.83
CA PRO A 175 -14.20 6.17 -14.11
C PRO A 175 -14.59 7.05 -12.91
N TYR A 176 -15.17 8.22 -13.17
CA TYR A 176 -15.65 9.22 -12.18
C TYR A 176 -14.59 10.10 -11.51
N PHE A 177 -13.29 9.86 -11.67
CA PHE A 177 -12.28 10.70 -11.01
C PHE A 177 -12.28 12.17 -11.51
N GLU A 178 -12.63 12.36 -12.79
CA GLU A 178 -12.85 13.68 -13.40
C GLU A 178 -14.04 14.43 -12.77
N GLU A 179 -15.07 13.71 -12.33
CA GLU A 179 -16.24 14.27 -11.66
C GLU A 179 -15.90 14.67 -10.23
N VAL A 180 -15.14 13.85 -9.49
CA VAL A 180 -14.65 14.20 -8.15
C VAL A 180 -13.84 15.52 -8.19
N ILE A 181 -12.90 15.64 -9.13
CA ILE A 181 -12.07 16.85 -9.26
C ILE A 181 -12.94 18.06 -9.61
N THR A 182 -13.97 17.86 -10.44
CA THR A 182 -14.93 18.91 -10.78
C THR A 182 -15.69 19.37 -9.53
N GLU A 183 -16.18 18.46 -8.70
CA GLU A 183 -16.87 18.80 -7.44
C GLU A 183 -15.95 19.56 -6.47
N ILE A 184 -14.67 19.17 -6.37
CA ILE A 184 -13.67 19.91 -5.54
C ILE A 184 -13.48 21.34 -6.04
N ILE A 185 -13.34 21.53 -7.37
CA ILE A 185 -13.21 22.86 -7.97
C ILE A 185 -14.47 23.69 -7.70
N LEU A 186 -15.66 23.10 -7.86
CA LEU A 186 -16.93 23.78 -7.60
C LEU A 186 -17.10 24.18 -6.14
N GLU A 187 -16.69 23.33 -5.19
CA GLU A 187 -16.71 23.66 -3.76
C GLU A 187 -15.80 24.86 -3.44
N LEU A 188 -14.62 24.93 -4.05
CA LEU A 188 -13.70 26.07 -3.89
C LEU A 188 -14.22 27.35 -4.55
N MET A 189 -14.88 27.23 -5.71
CA MET A 189 -15.53 28.36 -6.35
C MET A 189 -16.71 28.86 -5.53
N PHE A 190 -17.54 27.96 -5.00
CA PHE A 190 -18.66 28.28 -4.12
C PHE A 190 -18.22 28.98 -2.84
N THR A 191 -17.21 28.44 -2.14
CA THR A 191 -16.68 29.05 -0.91
C THR A 191 -16.10 30.44 -1.16
N ALA A 192 -15.37 30.65 -2.25
CA ALA A 192 -14.87 31.97 -2.63
C ALA A 192 -16.00 32.94 -3.04
N GLU A 193 -17.12 32.45 -3.55
CA GLU A 193 -18.32 33.23 -3.86
C GLU A 193 -19.08 33.62 -2.58
N CYS A 194 -19.14 32.73 -1.58
CA CYS A 194 -19.78 33.00 -0.29
C CYS A 194 -18.97 33.94 0.61
N ASP A 195 -17.64 33.79 0.62
CA ASP A 195 -16.72 34.62 1.41
C ASP A 195 -15.45 34.90 0.60
N HIS A 196 -15.37 36.12 0.07
CA HIS A 196 -14.24 36.58 -0.74
C HIS A 196 -12.90 36.55 0.02
N SER A 197 -12.93 36.64 1.35
CA SER A 197 -11.72 36.58 2.18
C SER A 197 -11.12 35.17 2.26
N GLN A 198 -11.90 34.14 1.93
CA GLN A 198 -11.49 32.72 1.94
C GLN A 198 -10.87 32.25 0.61
N LEU A 199 -10.65 33.15 -0.35
CA LEU A 199 -9.92 32.82 -1.57
C LEU A 199 -8.50 32.39 -1.23
N ASN A 200 -8.23 31.08 -1.25
CA ASN A 200 -6.91 30.51 -0.95
C ASN A 200 -6.09 30.28 -2.23
N PRO A 201 -5.06 31.10 -2.53
CA PRO A 201 -4.25 30.94 -3.74
C PRO A 201 -3.45 29.63 -3.76
N GLN A 202 -3.12 29.05 -2.60
CA GLN A 202 -2.36 27.80 -2.51
C GLN A 202 -3.21 26.60 -2.92
N ALA A 203 -4.50 26.58 -2.58
CA ALA A 203 -5.43 25.52 -3.01
C ALA A 203 -5.48 25.42 -4.54
N TRP A 204 -5.56 26.57 -5.23
CA TRP A 204 -5.55 26.63 -6.70
C TRP A 204 -4.21 26.21 -7.31
N ARG A 205 -3.09 26.50 -6.64
CA ARG A 205 -1.77 25.97 -7.04
C ARG A 205 -1.75 24.45 -6.96
N ILE A 206 -2.15 23.86 -5.83
CA ILE A 206 -2.19 22.41 -5.64
C ILE A 206 -3.05 21.73 -6.71
N ILE A 207 -4.23 22.28 -7.01
CA ILE A 207 -5.11 21.74 -8.05
C ILE A 207 -4.45 21.79 -9.43
N SER A 208 -3.85 22.93 -9.80
CA SER A 208 -3.13 23.07 -11.07
C SER A 208 -2.07 21.99 -11.22
N THR A 209 -1.24 21.83 -10.18
CA THR A 209 -0.18 20.84 -10.11
C THR A 209 -0.69 19.41 -10.26
N GLN A 210 -1.73 19.04 -9.51
CA GLN A 210 -2.29 17.68 -9.52
C GLN A 210 -2.94 17.35 -10.86
N ILE A 211 -3.67 18.30 -11.47
CA ILE A 211 -4.27 18.11 -12.80
C ILE A 211 -3.18 17.87 -13.87
N ILE A 212 -2.09 18.64 -13.85
CA ILE A 212 -0.97 18.46 -14.77
C ILE A 212 -0.39 17.04 -14.62
N TYR A 213 -0.08 16.64 -13.38
CA TYR A 213 0.49 15.32 -13.08
C TYR A 213 -0.43 14.17 -13.54
N LEU A 214 -1.69 14.19 -13.14
CA LEU A 214 -2.66 13.13 -13.44
C LEU A 214 -2.98 13.04 -14.94
N THR A 215 -2.92 14.17 -15.66
CA THR A 215 -3.03 14.17 -17.11
C THR A 215 -1.78 13.61 -17.79
N LEU A 216 -0.59 13.97 -17.32
CA LEU A 216 0.68 13.39 -17.81
C LEU A 216 0.75 11.87 -17.61
N GLN A 217 0.18 11.36 -16.51
CA GLN A 217 0.05 9.93 -16.23
C GLN A 217 -1.06 9.21 -17.01
N GLN A 218 -1.84 9.94 -17.82
CA GLN A 218 -3.02 9.43 -18.55
C GLN A 218 -4.13 8.88 -17.64
N SER A 219 -4.14 9.23 -16.35
CA SER A 219 -5.19 8.85 -15.38
C SER A 219 -6.49 9.63 -15.60
N ILE A 220 -6.38 10.84 -16.16
CA ILE A 220 -7.47 11.78 -16.41
C ILE A 220 -7.38 12.32 -17.84
N CYS A 221 -8.52 12.57 -18.48
CA CYS A 221 -8.57 13.29 -19.74
C CYS A 221 -8.90 14.78 -19.52
N PHE A 222 -7.95 15.69 -19.78
CA PHE A 222 -8.14 17.13 -19.63
C PHE A 222 -9.34 17.66 -20.43
N THR A 223 -9.54 17.19 -21.66
CA THR A 223 -10.67 17.64 -22.50
C THR A 223 -12.03 17.18 -21.96
N ARG A 224 -12.10 16.05 -21.25
CA ARG A 224 -13.32 15.58 -20.59
C ARG A 224 -13.57 16.37 -19.30
N LEU A 225 -12.54 16.61 -18.50
CA LEU A 225 -12.62 17.43 -17.29
C LEU A 225 -13.19 18.83 -17.61
N VAL A 226 -12.67 19.50 -18.64
CA VAL A 226 -13.15 20.83 -19.07
C VAL A 226 -14.61 20.77 -19.54
N LYS A 227 -15.03 19.72 -20.25
CA LYS A 227 -16.43 19.54 -20.66
C LYS A 227 -17.37 19.38 -19.47
N ILE A 228 -16.99 18.58 -18.46
CA ILE A 228 -17.79 18.38 -17.25
C ILE A 228 -17.90 19.69 -16.45
N LEU A 229 -16.77 20.39 -16.27
CA LEU A 229 -16.73 21.71 -15.63
C LEU A 229 -17.64 22.72 -16.35
N HIS A 230 -17.58 22.78 -17.69
CA HIS A 230 -18.45 23.66 -18.47
C HIS A 230 -19.93 23.36 -18.21
N THR A 231 -20.34 22.09 -18.31
CA THR A 231 -21.74 21.69 -18.07
C THR A 231 -22.20 22.00 -16.64
N LYS A 232 -21.34 21.83 -15.64
CA LYS A 232 -21.70 22.15 -14.24
C LYS A 232 -21.75 23.66 -13.99
N LEU A 233 -20.79 24.43 -14.50
CA LEU A 233 -20.75 25.89 -14.35
C LEU A 233 -21.84 26.61 -15.16
N THR A 234 -22.41 25.99 -16.20
CA THR A 234 -23.61 26.51 -16.85
C THR A 234 -24.85 26.43 -15.95
N HIS A 235 -24.88 25.48 -15.01
CA HIS A 235 -25.95 25.36 -14.01
C HIS A 235 -25.66 26.13 -12.72
N TYR A 236 -24.38 26.24 -12.31
CA TYR A 236 -23.93 26.96 -11.12
C TYR A 236 -23.05 28.16 -11.50
N PRO A 237 -23.56 29.40 -11.49
CA PRO A 237 -22.88 30.56 -12.08
C PRO A 237 -21.83 31.19 -11.15
N TYR A 238 -20.91 30.40 -10.59
CA TYR A 238 -19.79 30.91 -9.77
C TYR A 238 -18.79 31.66 -10.67
N ARG A 239 -18.49 32.93 -10.35
CA ARG A 239 -17.69 33.80 -11.23
C ARG A 239 -16.50 34.47 -10.52
N TYR A 240 -16.49 34.52 -9.19
CA TYR A 240 -15.47 35.22 -8.44
C TYR A 240 -14.07 34.64 -8.64
N ALA A 241 -13.92 33.31 -8.53
CA ALA A 241 -12.63 32.61 -8.69
C ALA A 241 -12.27 32.25 -10.15
N ARG A 242 -12.88 32.91 -11.15
CA ARG A 242 -12.68 32.57 -12.58
C ARG A 242 -11.23 32.72 -13.06
N ASN A 243 -10.51 33.70 -12.53
CA ASN A 243 -9.14 33.99 -12.95
C ASN A 243 -8.19 32.89 -12.46
N GLN A 244 -8.43 32.36 -11.26
CA GLN A 244 -7.70 31.26 -10.64
C GLN A 244 -7.96 29.96 -11.38
N LEU A 245 -9.24 29.68 -11.72
CA LEU A 245 -9.59 28.55 -12.57
C LEU A 245 -8.89 28.63 -13.95
N MET A 246 -8.94 29.79 -14.60
CA MET A 246 -8.29 29.98 -15.90
C MET A 246 -6.77 29.83 -15.81
N TRP A 247 -6.15 30.31 -14.72
CA TRP A 247 -4.73 30.12 -14.45
C TRP A 247 -4.35 28.64 -14.33
N CYS A 248 -5.14 27.82 -13.62
CA CYS A 248 -4.94 26.37 -13.55
C CYS A 248 -5.02 25.70 -14.93
N LEU A 249 -5.99 26.09 -15.75
CA LEU A 249 -6.15 25.56 -17.11
C LEU A 249 -5.01 26.01 -18.04
N PHE A 250 -4.53 27.25 -17.89
CA PHE A 250 -3.45 27.82 -18.71
C PHE A 250 -2.10 27.15 -18.47
N ASN A 251 -1.77 26.80 -17.22
CA ASN A 251 -0.51 26.13 -16.88
C ASN A 251 -0.35 24.78 -17.61
N PHE A 252 -1.45 24.07 -17.89
CA PHE A 252 -1.42 22.85 -18.70
C PHE A 252 -1.09 23.12 -20.17
N LEU A 253 -1.58 24.22 -20.74
CA LEU A 253 -1.40 24.59 -22.14
C LEU A 253 0.01 25.15 -22.45
N SER A 254 0.68 25.74 -21.45
CA SER A 254 1.97 26.42 -21.60
C SER A 254 3.20 25.50 -21.51
N GLY A 255 3.01 24.18 -21.34
CA GLY A 255 4.09 23.21 -21.08
C GLY A 255 4.96 22.87 -22.30
N GLY A 256 5.85 23.78 -22.72
CA GLY A 256 6.89 23.54 -23.71
C GLY A 256 8.15 24.35 -23.42
N MET A 257 9.24 23.69 -23.00
CA MET A 257 10.53 24.35 -22.78
C MET A 257 11.57 23.92 -23.82
N GLN A 258 12.20 24.91 -24.48
CA GLN A 258 13.29 24.75 -25.43
C GLN A 258 14.64 24.52 -24.73
N LYS A 259 15.53 23.75 -25.36
CA LYS A 259 16.89 23.48 -24.89
C LYS A 259 17.80 24.69 -25.17
N TYR A 260 18.57 25.09 -24.16
CA TYR A 260 19.66 26.06 -24.29
C TYR A 260 21.02 25.35 -24.23
N SER A 261 21.97 25.76 -25.07
CA SER A 261 23.34 25.23 -25.13
C SER A 261 24.31 26.39 -25.04
N GLY A 262 24.97 26.57 -23.89
CA GLY A 262 26.05 27.53 -23.68
C GLY A 262 27.37 26.82 -23.34
N LYS A 263 28.50 27.39 -23.80
CA LYS A 263 29.85 26.83 -23.60
C LYS A 263 30.53 27.36 -22.34
N ASN A 264 31.22 26.45 -21.64
CA ASN A 264 32.43 26.58 -20.80
C ASN A 264 32.62 27.85 -19.96
N ALA A 265 31.71 28.10 -19.03
CA ALA A 265 32.01 28.78 -17.77
C ALA A 265 31.30 28.04 -16.63
N TRP A 266 31.89 28.03 -15.43
CA TRP A 266 31.22 27.53 -14.23
C TRP A 266 29.83 28.15 -14.11
N PRO A 267 28.80 27.40 -13.69
CA PRO A 267 27.48 27.98 -13.53
C PRO A 267 27.56 29.09 -12.49
N SER A 268 27.03 30.28 -12.81
CA SER A 268 27.05 31.39 -11.86
C SER A 268 26.27 31.00 -10.58
N PRO A 269 26.63 31.50 -9.39
CA PRO A 269 25.91 31.20 -8.16
C PRO A 269 24.40 31.47 -8.28
N ALA A 270 24.03 32.54 -8.98
CA ALA A 270 22.64 32.88 -9.27
C ALA A 270 21.93 31.82 -10.14
N LEU A 271 22.61 31.23 -11.13
CA LEU A 271 22.07 30.16 -11.96
C LEU A 271 21.83 28.89 -11.14
N VAL A 272 22.81 28.50 -10.31
CA VAL A 272 22.70 27.31 -9.44
C VAL A 272 21.57 27.49 -8.43
N GLU A 273 21.50 28.64 -7.76
CA GLU A 273 20.44 28.97 -6.79
C GLU A 273 19.05 28.98 -7.45
N THR A 274 18.93 29.58 -8.64
CA THR A 274 17.66 29.59 -9.40
C THR A 274 17.23 28.17 -9.78
N TYR A 275 18.17 27.35 -10.26
CA TYR A 275 17.91 25.96 -10.60
C TYR A 275 17.48 25.14 -9.38
N CYS A 276 18.13 25.33 -8.23
CA CYS A 276 17.73 24.69 -6.97
C CYS A 276 16.29 25.02 -6.59
N ARG A 277 15.91 26.31 -6.65
CA ARG A 277 14.54 26.74 -6.38
C ARG A 277 13.55 26.10 -7.36
N MET A 278 13.89 25.98 -8.64
CA MET A 278 13.06 25.29 -9.63
C MET A 278 12.87 23.79 -9.31
N LEU A 279 13.91 23.12 -8.82
CA LEU A 279 13.83 21.71 -8.43
C LEU A 279 12.92 21.44 -7.22
N THR A 280 12.64 22.45 -6.39
CA THR A 280 11.70 22.30 -5.25
C THR A 280 10.23 22.27 -5.66
N TYR A 281 9.89 22.65 -6.90
CA TYR A 281 8.51 22.62 -7.38
C TYR A 281 8.09 21.19 -7.74
N ALA A 282 7.10 20.66 -7.03
CA ALA A 282 6.57 19.33 -7.26
C ALA A 282 6.01 19.12 -8.69
N ASP A 283 5.56 20.18 -9.35
CA ASP A 283 5.05 20.19 -10.73
C ASP A 283 6.15 19.84 -11.74
N LEU A 284 7.38 20.20 -11.41
CA LEU A 284 8.57 19.92 -12.18
C LEU A 284 9.28 18.66 -11.68
N GLU A 285 8.65 17.79 -10.90
CA GLU A 285 9.30 16.58 -10.39
C GLU A 285 9.83 15.69 -11.53
N ILE A 286 9.03 15.48 -12.59
CA ILE A 286 9.43 14.64 -13.73
C ILE A 286 10.47 15.33 -14.62
N LEU A 287 10.33 16.63 -14.87
CA LEU A 287 11.21 17.41 -15.76
C LEU A 287 12.44 17.98 -15.05
N GLY A 288 12.39 18.10 -13.74
CA GLY A 288 13.41 18.68 -12.87
C GLY A 288 14.08 17.59 -12.05
N LEU A 289 13.47 17.15 -10.95
CA LEU A 289 14.11 16.25 -9.97
C LEU A 289 14.52 14.90 -10.58
N LYS A 290 13.62 14.24 -11.34
CA LYS A 290 13.93 12.99 -12.03
C LYS A 290 15.02 13.16 -13.08
N GLN A 291 15.01 14.23 -13.87
CA GLN A 291 16.08 14.50 -14.84
C GLN A 291 17.40 14.81 -14.14
N PHE A 292 17.37 15.56 -13.03
CA PHE A 292 18.54 15.83 -12.21
C PHE A 292 19.16 14.53 -11.68
N THR A 293 18.38 13.66 -11.03
CA THR A 293 18.91 12.41 -10.45
C THR A 293 19.26 11.35 -11.49
N SER A 294 18.42 11.14 -12.50
CA SER A 294 18.57 10.03 -13.46
C SER A 294 19.41 10.40 -14.69
N HIS A 295 19.56 11.68 -15.02
CA HIS A 295 20.31 12.14 -16.18
C HIS A 295 21.54 12.96 -15.78
N ILE A 296 21.39 14.06 -15.03
CA ILE A 296 22.53 14.96 -14.72
C ILE A 296 23.55 14.27 -13.81
N VAL A 297 23.13 13.74 -12.66
CA VAL A 297 24.01 13.03 -11.71
C VAL A 297 24.65 11.80 -12.38
N LEU A 298 23.85 11.02 -13.12
CA LEU A 298 24.33 9.82 -13.79
C LEU A 298 25.33 10.13 -14.91
N THR A 299 25.10 11.20 -15.69
CA THR A 299 25.99 11.63 -16.77
C THR A 299 27.29 12.18 -16.21
N ALA A 300 27.23 13.02 -15.17
CA ALA A 300 28.42 13.50 -14.48
C ALA A 300 29.28 12.35 -13.93
N ALA A 301 28.65 11.33 -13.34
CA ALA A 301 29.33 10.13 -12.86
C ALA A 301 29.92 9.28 -14.00
N ARG A 302 29.19 9.08 -15.11
CA ARG A 302 29.68 8.32 -16.28
C ARG A 302 30.88 8.97 -16.95
N HIS A 303 30.89 10.30 -17.03
CA HIS A 303 32.01 11.07 -17.59
C HIS A 303 33.11 11.40 -16.57
N GLN A 304 33.01 10.91 -15.33
CA GLN A 304 33.97 11.15 -14.25
C GLN A 304 34.26 12.64 -13.98
N CYS A 305 33.26 13.50 -14.23
CA CYS A 305 33.38 14.95 -14.00
C CYS A 305 33.20 15.24 -12.51
N CYS A 306 34.31 15.12 -11.75
CA CYS A 306 34.34 15.27 -10.30
C CYS A 306 33.78 16.64 -9.83
N GLU A 307 33.99 17.67 -10.64
CA GLU A 307 33.57 19.04 -10.36
C GLU A 307 32.05 19.20 -10.42
N MET A 308 31.42 18.73 -11.51
CA MET A 308 29.96 18.73 -11.64
C MET A 308 29.30 17.83 -10.59
N MET A 309 29.95 16.71 -10.24
CA MET A 309 29.51 15.85 -9.15
C MET A 309 29.52 16.56 -7.79
N TYR A 310 30.57 17.34 -7.51
CA TYR A 310 30.67 18.14 -6.29
C TYR A 310 29.53 19.16 -6.21
N ILE A 311 29.26 19.88 -7.30
CA ILE A 311 28.13 20.83 -7.39
C ILE A 311 26.80 20.10 -7.15
N CYS A 312 26.57 18.95 -7.78
CA CYS A 312 25.37 18.15 -7.55
C CYS A 312 25.21 17.71 -6.09
N CYS A 313 26.32 17.36 -5.42
CA CYS A 313 26.31 17.03 -4.00
C CYS A 313 26.00 18.25 -3.13
N GLU A 314 26.54 19.44 -3.42
CA GLU A 314 26.18 20.65 -2.68
C GLU A 314 24.69 20.99 -2.82
N ILE A 315 24.14 20.88 -4.04
CA ILE A 315 22.70 21.08 -4.30
C ILE A 315 21.85 20.11 -3.47
N LEU A 316 22.20 18.81 -3.49
CA LEU A 316 21.47 17.76 -2.77
C LEU A 316 21.48 17.95 -1.25
N ASN A 317 22.57 18.47 -0.68
CA ASN A 317 22.73 18.55 0.78
C ASN A 317 22.25 19.88 1.37
N TYR A 318 22.38 21.01 0.66
CA TYR A 318 22.11 22.33 1.24
C TYR A 318 20.90 23.06 0.65
N ARG A 319 20.30 22.55 -0.44
CA ARG A 319 19.25 23.29 -1.18
C ARG A 319 18.01 22.48 -1.53
N LEU A 320 18.10 21.16 -1.56
CA LEU A 320 16.96 20.31 -1.86
C LEU A 320 16.36 19.74 -0.58
N PHE A 321 15.09 20.09 -0.34
CA PHE A 321 14.27 19.58 0.75
C PHE A 321 13.25 18.57 0.18
N ASN A 322 12.84 17.60 1.00
CA ASN A 322 11.69 16.71 0.69
C ASN A 322 11.80 15.88 -0.60
N ILE A 323 13.02 15.51 -1.01
CA ILE A 323 13.25 14.56 -2.09
C ILE A 323 12.61 13.21 -1.73
N PRO A 324 11.80 12.58 -2.59
CA PRO A 324 11.31 11.21 -2.37
C PRO A 324 12.44 10.20 -2.17
N SER A 325 12.23 9.19 -1.31
CA SER A 325 13.26 8.21 -0.94
C SER A 325 13.85 7.47 -2.15
N THR A 326 13.02 7.16 -3.14
CA THR A 326 13.43 6.53 -4.41
C THR A 326 14.46 7.37 -5.17
N TYR A 327 14.24 8.68 -5.28
CA TYR A 327 15.16 9.60 -5.94
C TYR A 327 16.42 9.86 -5.12
N ARG A 328 16.32 9.88 -3.78
CA ARG A 328 17.50 9.93 -2.89
C ARG A 328 18.41 8.74 -3.13
N VAL A 329 17.86 7.52 -3.09
CA VAL A 329 18.61 6.28 -3.34
C VAL A 329 19.17 6.27 -4.76
N HIS A 330 18.39 6.71 -5.76
CA HIS A 330 18.84 6.78 -7.15
C HIS A 330 19.96 7.80 -7.37
N ALA A 331 19.99 8.90 -6.63
CA ALA A 331 21.07 9.88 -6.67
C ALA A 331 22.32 9.37 -5.94
N ILE A 332 22.17 8.71 -4.79
CA ILE A 332 23.27 8.20 -3.96
C ILE A 332 23.99 7.02 -4.64
N ALA A 333 23.28 6.12 -5.31
CA ALA A 333 23.87 4.91 -5.90
C ALA A 333 24.99 5.19 -6.94
N PRO A 334 24.86 6.15 -7.88
CA PRO A 334 25.94 6.58 -8.75
C PRO A 334 27.17 7.12 -8.01
N PHE A 335 26.98 7.94 -6.96
CA PHE A 335 28.06 8.43 -6.12
C PHE A 335 28.78 7.29 -5.40
N ALA A 336 28.02 6.35 -4.82
CA ALA A 336 28.56 5.18 -4.15
C ALA A 336 29.32 4.24 -5.09
N ARG A 337 28.88 4.06 -6.34
CA ARG A 337 29.62 3.24 -7.34
C ARG A 337 30.92 3.90 -7.78
N LEU A 338 30.94 5.21 -7.99
CA LEU A 338 32.17 5.92 -8.29
C LEU A 338 33.12 5.80 -7.10
N LEU A 339 32.64 6.01 -5.87
CA LEU A 339 33.43 5.81 -4.68
C LEU A 339 33.90 4.38 -4.52
N ASN A 340 33.08 3.37 -4.78
CA ASN A 340 33.52 1.97 -4.73
C ASN A 340 34.58 1.66 -5.80
N SER A 341 34.51 2.29 -6.99
CA SER A 341 35.62 2.23 -7.95
C SER A 341 36.90 2.91 -7.43
N PHE A 342 36.74 3.90 -6.53
CA PHE A 342 37.80 4.55 -5.76
C PHE A 342 38.03 3.95 -4.34
N VAL A 343 37.33 2.91 -3.86
CA VAL A 343 37.31 2.49 -2.42
C VAL A 343 37.18 0.95 -2.29
N ALA A 344 37.47 0.17 -3.34
CA ALA A 344 37.32 -1.29 -3.39
C ALA A 344 38.08 -2.15 -2.33
N VAL A 345 38.59 -1.60 -1.21
CA VAL A 345 39.32 -2.33 -0.17
C VAL A 345 38.74 -2.16 1.25
N ALA A 346 37.71 -1.35 1.48
CA ALA A 346 37.17 -1.14 2.85
C ALA A 346 36.00 -2.08 3.23
N ALA A 347 35.95 -3.32 2.74
CA ALA A 347 34.86 -4.24 3.09
C ALA A 347 35.23 -5.72 3.01
N ASP A 348 35.98 -6.19 4.01
CA ASP A 348 35.69 -7.47 4.66
C ASP A 348 35.08 -7.13 6.02
N GLY A 349 33.74 -7.24 6.14
CA GLY A 349 33.01 -7.11 7.41
C GLY A 349 31.82 -6.15 7.44
N THR A 350 31.85 -5.03 6.71
CA THR A 350 30.85 -3.93 6.87
C THR A 350 30.05 -3.62 5.59
N ARG A 351 29.67 -4.64 4.81
CA ARG A 351 28.82 -4.45 3.61
C ARG A 351 27.36 -4.12 3.93
N GLN A 352 26.86 -4.51 5.10
CA GLN A 352 25.47 -4.24 5.52
C GLN A 352 25.33 -2.91 6.26
N SER A 353 26.25 -2.56 7.18
CA SER A 353 26.13 -1.33 7.99
C SER A 353 26.31 -0.03 7.21
N ILE A 354 27.15 -0.02 6.16
CA ILE A 354 27.38 1.16 5.31
C ILE A 354 26.19 1.40 4.35
N ALA A 355 25.44 0.35 3.99
CA ALA A 355 24.25 0.47 3.16
C ALA A 355 23.03 0.96 3.94
N GLU A 356 23.02 0.79 5.27
CA GLU A 356 21.89 1.15 6.13
C GLU A 356 21.92 2.60 6.64
N ASN A 357 23.09 3.25 6.65
CA ASN A 357 23.23 4.60 7.22
C ASN A 357 23.44 5.67 6.13
N GLU A 358 22.32 6.21 5.64
CA GLU A 358 22.25 7.17 4.52
C GLU A 358 23.11 8.43 4.74
N GLU A 359 23.12 8.96 5.96
CA GLU A 359 23.91 10.14 6.38
C GLU A 359 25.42 9.85 6.33
N LEU A 360 25.83 8.66 6.76
CA LEU A 360 27.22 8.21 6.74
C LEU A 360 27.75 8.16 5.31
N MET A 361 26.96 7.61 4.38
CA MET A 361 27.30 7.59 2.95
C MET A 361 27.39 9.00 2.37
N ARG A 362 26.45 9.91 2.67
CA ARG A 362 26.45 11.31 2.19
C ARG A 362 27.68 12.09 2.67
N ILE A 363 28.03 11.95 3.95
CA ILE A 363 29.21 12.57 4.54
C ILE A 363 30.47 11.98 3.88
N ILE A 364 30.60 10.66 3.77
CA ILE A 364 31.73 10.00 3.12
C ILE A 364 31.87 10.45 1.64
N ILE A 365 30.76 10.62 0.92
CA ILE A 365 30.73 11.07 -0.49
C ILE A 365 31.24 12.51 -0.66
N LEU A 366 30.67 13.48 0.06
CA LEU A 366 31.07 14.88 0.01
C LEU A 366 32.55 15.06 0.40
N THR A 367 32.96 14.29 1.40
CA THR A 367 34.28 14.31 2.01
C THR A 367 35.34 13.72 1.10
N LEU A 368 35.05 12.61 0.42
CA LEU A 368 35.95 11.99 -0.55
C LEU A 368 36.10 12.85 -1.81
N ALA A 369 35.02 13.44 -2.32
CA ALA A 369 35.04 14.36 -3.47
C ALA A 369 35.88 15.63 -3.22
N ARG A 370 35.88 16.14 -1.98
CA ARG A 370 36.75 17.27 -1.58
C ARG A 370 38.21 16.85 -1.41
N SER A 371 38.47 15.62 -0.96
CA SER A 371 39.82 15.11 -0.71
C SER A 371 40.52 14.42 -1.88
N THR A 372 39.82 14.13 -2.98
CA THR A 372 40.47 13.76 -4.26
C THR A 372 41.32 14.89 -4.84
N VAL A 373 41.14 16.12 -4.31
CA VAL A 373 41.98 17.30 -4.62
C VAL A 373 43.05 17.55 -3.54
N ILE A 374 42.98 16.88 -2.39
CA ILE A 374 43.87 17.13 -1.25
C ILE A 374 44.98 16.08 -1.19
N SER A 375 46.19 16.53 -1.53
CA SER A 375 47.48 15.84 -1.45
C SER A 375 47.85 14.97 -2.65
N SER A 376 48.67 15.53 -3.53
CA SER A 376 49.38 14.84 -4.61
C SER A 376 50.42 13.80 -4.12
N MET A 377 50.60 13.61 -2.80
CA MET A 377 51.59 12.69 -2.21
C MET A 377 50.99 11.53 -1.39
N LEU A 378 49.91 11.73 -0.63
CA LEU A 378 49.19 10.66 0.08
C LEU A 378 47.70 10.78 -0.23
N GLY A 379 47.22 10.05 -1.23
CA GLY A 379 45.81 10.11 -1.64
C GLY A 379 44.83 9.87 -0.48
N PRO A 380 43.56 10.31 -0.64
CA PRO A 380 42.57 10.42 0.43
C PRO A 380 42.29 9.12 1.21
N ARG A 381 42.56 7.96 0.60
CA ARG A 381 42.49 6.64 1.26
C ARG A 381 43.45 6.50 2.43
N LYS A 382 44.69 6.96 2.27
CA LYS A 382 45.73 6.83 3.31
C LYS A 382 45.43 7.76 4.49
N VAL A 383 44.88 8.95 4.21
CA VAL A 383 44.48 9.92 5.24
C VAL A 383 43.47 9.30 6.22
N LEU A 384 42.45 8.57 5.75
CA LEU A 384 41.48 7.92 6.65
C LEU A 384 42.12 6.85 7.55
N ILE A 385 43.06 6.07 7.02
CA ILE A 385 43.80 5.07 7.81
C ILE A 385 44.63 5.77 8.90
N HIS A 386 45.32 6.85 8.54
CA HIS A 386 46.09 7.63 9.51
C HIS A 386 45.20 8.31 10.55
N LEU A 387 44.02 8.82 10.18
CA LEU A 387 43.05 9.37 11.14
C LEU A 387 42.55 8.32 12.12
N LYS A 388 42.31 7.09 11.66
CA LYS A 388 41.94 5.96 12.52
C LYS A 388 43.06 5.61 13.51
N SER A 389 44.29 5.45 13.03
CA SER A 389 45.44 5.19 13.91
C SER A 389 45.70 6.33 14.89
N LEU A 390 45.52 7.58 14.46
CA LEU A 390 45.62 8.76 15.33
C LEU A 390 44.54 8.76 16.41
N ALA A 391 43.30 8.38 16.07
CA ALA A 391 42.21 8.25 17.02
C ALA A 391 42.53 7.20 18.10
N ASP A 392 42.98 6.00 17.72
CA ASP A 392 43.39 4.96 18.68
C ASP A 392 44.53 5.41 19.58
N PHE A 393 45.53 6.06 18.99
CA PHE A 393 46.67 6.59 19.72
C PHE A 393 46.26 7.64 20.74
N LEU A 394 45.36 8.56 20.39
CA LEU A 394 44.88 9.58 21.32
C LEU A 394 44.07 8.98 22.48
N VAL A 395 43.24 7.97 22.23
CA VAL A 395 42.50 7.28 23.29
C VAL A 395 43.47 6.52 24.21
N TYR A 396 44.48 5.87 23.65
CA TYR A 396 45.53 5.19 24.43
C TYR A 396 46.35 6.17 25.30
N GLU A 397 46.83 7.27 24.73
CA GLU A 397 47.65 8.27 25.44
C GLU A 397 46.86 9.03 26.51
N THR A 398 45.56 9.26 26.32
CA THR A 398 44.72 9.93 27.33
C THR A 398 44.47 9.07 28.57
N ASN A 399 44.74 7.77 28.50
CA ASN A 399 44.75 6.88 29.66
C ASN A 399 46.03 7.05 30.52
N SER A 400 47.13 7.57 29.94
CA SER A 400 48.45 7.68 30.59
C SER A 400 48.95 9.11 30.78
N ALA A 401 48.41 10.10 30.06
CA ALA A 401 48.89 11.49 29.99
C ALA A 401 47.77 12.54 30.19
N ASP A 402 48.16 13.82 30.30
CA ASP A 402 47.23 14.94 30.47
C ASP A 402 46.41 15.20 29.18
N VAL A 403 45.12 14.85 29.25
CA VAL A 403 44.12 15.02 28.18
C VAL A 403 44.11 16.45 27.62
N ASN A 404 44.33 17.45 28.47
CA ASN A 404 44.29 18.86 28.05
C ASN A 404 45.40 19.19 27.05
N ARG A 405 46.59 18.66 27.26
CA ARG A 405 47.74 18.89 26.37
C ARG A 405 47.53 18.22 25.01
N CYS A 406 46.95 17.02 25.00
CA CYS A 406 46.61 16.31 23.77
C CYS A 406 45.58 17.09 22.93
N VAL A 407 44.55 17.63 23.58
CA VAL A 407 43.52 18.45 22.92
C VAL A 407 44.11 19.76 22.37
N ASP A 408 45.04 20.40 23.08
CA ASP A 408 45.69 21.63 22.61
C ASP A 408 46.56 21.41 21.37
N VAL A 409 47.30 20.29 21.31
CA VAL A 409 48.06 19.91 20.13
C VAL A 409 47.13 19.57 18.97
N LEU A 410 46.06 18.83 19.24
CA LEU A 410 45.05 18.47 18.24
C LEU A 410 44.36 19.71 17.65
N ASN A 411 44.00 20.69 18.48
CA ASN A 411 43.45 21.97 18.03
C ASN A 411 44.39 22.67 17.04
N ARG A 412 45.71 22.70 17.31
CA ARG A 412 46.69 23.26 16.37
C ARG A 412 46.77 22.48 15.07
N LEU A 413 46.73 21.14 15.11
CA LEU A 413 46.75 20.31 13.90
C LEU A 413 45.54 20.54 12.99
N ILE A 414 44.37 20.79 13.60
CA ILE A 414 43.12 21.02 12.88
C ILE A 414 43.05 22.43 12.31
N PHE A 415 43.26 23.43 13.16
CA PHE A 415 42.95 24.81 12.83
C PHE A 415 44.15 25.59 12.29
N LYS A 416 45.32 25.44 12.92
CA LYS A 416 46.55 26.16 12.53
C LYS A 416 47.23 25.52 11.33
N TYR A 417 47.32 24.19 11.30
CA TYR A 417 48.05 23.46 10.26
C TYR A 417 47.14 22.84 9.18
N ALA A 418 45.82 22.78 9.39
CA ALA A 418 44.86 22.19 8.45
C ALA A 418 45.23 20.77 7.96
N VAL A 419 45.92 19.99 8.80
CA VAL A 419 46.35 18.61 8.49
C VAL A 419 45.18 17.65 8.72
N VAL A 420 44.42 17.89 9.79
CA VAL A 420 43.30 17.05 10.22
C VAL A 420 42.00 17.84 10.05
N PRO A 421 41.09 17.42 9.17
CA PRO A 421 39.75 18.02 9.09
C PRO A 421 38.92 17.66 10.33
N LEU A 422 38.34 18.68 10.99
CA LEU A 422 37.63 18.58 12.26
C LEU A 422 36.48 17.56 12.20
N GLU A 423 35.61 17.72 11.21
CA GLU A 423 34.40 16.91 11.05
C GLU A 423 34.73 15.44 10.82
N ARG A 424 35.81 15.12 10.08
CA ARG A 424 36.23 13.73 9.86
C ARG A 424 36.86 13.12 11.11
N PHE A 425 37.63 13.91 11.85
CA PHE A 425 38.24 13.41 13.08
C PHE A 425 37.16 13.11 14.12
N MET A 426 36.21 14.04 14.33
CA MET A 426 35.06 13.80 15.21
C MET A 426 34.25 12.58 14.77
N LEU A 427 33.93 12.48 13.48
CA LEU A 427 33.20 11.32 12.94
C LEU A 427 33.97 10.01 13.16
N THR A 428 35.29 10.02 12.95
CA THR A 428 36.14 8.84 13.17
C THR A 428 36.14 8.45 14.64
N MET A 429 36.23 9.40 15.56
CA MET A 429 36.18 9.13 17.00
C MET A 429 34.83 8.57 17.45
N LEU A 430 33.71 9.06 16.89
CA LEU A 430 32.35 8.67 17.29
C LEU A 430 31.88 7.33 16.71
N LEU A 431 32.42 6.92 15.55
CA LEU A 431 32.05 5.68 14.86
C LEU A 431 32.92 4.48 15.21
N ARG A 432 34.01 4.68 15.96
CA ARG A 432 34.85 3.56 16.37
C ARG A 432 34.26 2.84 17.57
N ASP A 433 34.39 1.52 17.53
CA ASP A 433 33.91 0.61 18.56
C ASP A 433 34.88 0.62 19.76
N TYR A 434 34.78 1.64 20.60
CA TYR A 434 35.47 1.68 21.88
C TYR A 434 34.58 1.09 22.98
N GLU A 435 35.19 0.40 23.95
CA GLU A 435 34.46 -0.22 25.08
C GLU A 435 34.91 0.39 26.42
N GLY A 436 33.98 0.46 27.39
CA GLY A 436 34.28 0.89 28.75
C GLY A 436 34.86 2.32 28.85
N ASN A 437 36.01 2.44 29.52
CA ASN A 437 36.68 3.73 29.76
C ASN A 437 37.20 4.37 28.47
N ASP A 438 37.60 3.57 27.48
CA ASP A 438 38.12 4.06 26.21
C ASP A 438 37.03 4.83 25.44
N ALA A 439 35.78 4.37 25.51
CA ALA A 439 34.63 5.07 24.95
C ALA A 439 34.36 6.41 25.66
N PHE A 440 34.51 6.44 26.98
CA PHE A 440 34.40 7.68 27.75
C PHE A 440 35.51 8.68 27.37
N TYR A 441 36.77 8.24 27.26
CA TYR A 441 37.87 9.10 26.86
C TYR A 441 37.72 9.59 25.42
N ALA A 442 37.28 8.74 24.49
CA ALA A 442 36.99 9.13 23.12
C ALA A 442 35.95 10.27 23.07
N LEU A 443 34.86 10.13 23.82
CA LEU A 443 33.82 11.14 23.94
C LEU A 443 34.34 12.42 24.63
N LEU A 444 35.14 12.28 25.68
CA LEU A 444 35.76 13.39 26.41
C LEU A 444 36.68 14.22 25.50
N ILE A 445 37.53 13.57 24.69
CA ILE A 445 38.42 14.24 23.74
C ILE A 445 37.59 15.07 22.75
N VAL A 446 36.53 14.49 22.18
CA VAL A 446 35.65 15.20 21.23
C VAL A 446 34.96 16.39 21.90
N MET A 447 34.48 16.22 23.13
CA MET A 447 33.80 17.28 23.87
C MET A 447 34.75 18.42 24.25
N LEU A 448 35.95 18.11 24.72
CA LEU A 448 36.97 19.12 25.02
C LEU A 448 37.44 19.84 23.76
N LEU A 449 37.54 19.14 22.63
CA LEU A 449 37.89 19.74 21.35
C LEU A 449 36.86 20.80 20.92
N VAL A 450 35.57 20.47 21.04
CA VAL A 450 34.46 21.41 20.76
C VAL A 450 34.47 22.58 21.75
N GLN A 451 34.58 22.28 23.04
CA GLN A 451 34.44 23.29 24.10
C GLN A 451 35.62 24.25 24.19
N ARG A 452 36.85 23.81 23.87
CA ARG A 452 38.07 24.62 23.99
C ARG A 452 38.47 25.34 22.71
N SER A 453 37.87 25.02 21.55
CA SER A 453 38.19 25.69 20.30
C SER A 453 37.52 27.07 20.20
N GLU A 454 38.31 28.14 20.38
CA GLU A 454 37.85 29.52 20.18
C GLU A 454 37.51 29.81 18.72
N GLU A 455 38.27 29.22 17.79
CA GLU A 455 38.04 29.36 16.35
C GLU A 455 36.69 28.76 15.94
N LEU A 456 36.35 27.58 16.47
CA LEU A 456 35.05 26.95 16.24
C LEU A 456 33.92 27.80 16.82
N ARG A 457 34.08 28.29 18.07
CA ARG A 457 33.06 29.11 18.73
C ARG A 457 32.79 30.41 17.96
N SER A 458 33.85 31.07 17.50
CA SER A 458 33.78 32.28 16.68
C SER A 458 33.11 32.01 15.32
N ALA A 459 33.49 30.92 14.64
CA ALA A 459 32.90 30.50 13.38
C ALA A 459 31.40 30.20 13.51
N VAL A 460 30.96 29.53 14.58
CA VAL A 460 29.54 29.26 14.82
C VAL A 460 28.76 30.55 15.11
N ALA A 461 29.28 31.42 15.98
CA ALA A 461 28.64 32.70 16.31
C ALA A 461 28.47 33.59 15.07
N ASP A 462 29.51 33.72 14.26
CA ASP A 462 29.46 34.49 13.02
C ASP A 462 28.58 33.82 11.95
N CYS A 463 28.55 32.49 11.87
CA CYS A 463 27.68 31.75 10.95
C CYS A 463 26.21 32.10 11.22
N VAL A 464 25.78 32.04 12.48
CA VAL A 464 24.41 32.35 12.89
C VAL A 464 24.07 33.84 12.72
N ALA A 465 25.05 34.73 12.88
CA ALA A 465 24.87 36.17 12.75
C ALA A 465 24.84 36.65 11.29
N MET A 466 25.68 36.08 10.42
CA MET A 466 25.90 36.56 9.05
C MET A 466 25.04 35.83 8.01
N LEU A 467 24.74 34.53 8.20
CA LEU A 467 24.02 33.73 7.21
C LEU A 467 22.53 33.62 7.57
N PRO A 468 21.60 34.01 6.67
CA PRO A 468 20.17 33.82 6.90
C PRO A 468 19.72 32.36 6.72
N SER A 469 18.91 31.83 7.64
CA SER A 469 18.34 30.48 7.50
C SER A 469 17.35 30.36 6.34
N ASP A 470 16.60 31.43 6.03
CA ASP A 470 15.54 31.43 5.03
C ASP A 470 16.08 31.90 3.67
N TYR A 471 17.04 31.15 3.14
CA TYR A 471 17.80 31.54 1.95
C TYR A 471 16.92 31.82 0.71
N TRP A 472 15.73 31.22 0.62
CA TRP A 472 14.79 31.43 -0.49
C TRP A 472 14.17 32.84 -0.53
N HIS A 473 14.17 33.57 0.59
CA HIS A 473 13.80 34.99 0.64
C HIS A 473 15.00 35.92 0.43
N CYS A 474 16.22 35.38 0.45
CA CYS A 474 17.46 36.13 0.34
C CYS A 474 17.85 36.32 -1.14
N GLN A 475 18.16 37.57 -1.53
CA GLN A 475 18.71 37.91 -2.86
C GLN A 475 20.24 38.02 -2.84
N ASP A 476 20.81 38.38 -1.69
CA ASP A 476 22.24 38.66 -1.46
C ASP A 476 22.96 37.53 -0.70
N TRP A 477 22.47 36.28 -0.80
CA TRP A 477 23.04 35.14 -0.08
C TRP A 477 24.52 34.93 -0.39
N ASN A 478 24.91 35.01 -1.67
CA ASN A 478 26.27 34.77 -2.09
C ASN A 478 27.25 35.81 -1.52
N ASP A 479 26.83 37.07 -1.38
CA ASP A 479 27.67 38.14 -0.86
C ASP A 479 27.92 37.95 0.64
N LYS A 480 26.87 37.59 1.39
CA LYS A 480 26.98 37.20 2.82
C LYS A 480 27.83 35.96 3.02
N TYR A 481 27.68 34.97 2.16
CA TYR A 481 28.50 33.76 2.16
C TYR A 481 29.98 34.07 1.89
N GLN A 482 30.28 34.90 0.90
CA GLN A 482 31.64 35.33 0.60
C GLN A 482 32.25 36.13 1.75
N ALA A 483 31.49 37.03 2.39
CA ALA A 483 31.94 37.75 3.58
C ALA A 483 32.28 36.81 4.74
N TYR A 484 31.45 35.78 4.97
CA TYR A 484 31.73 34.74 5.96
C TYR A 484 33.00 33.95 5.62
N GLN A 485 33.15 33.51 4.37
CA GLN A 485 34.32 32.75 3.90
C GLN A 485 35.61 33.57 3.98
N LEU A 486 35.55 34.89 3.76
CA LEU A 486 36.71 35.77 3.95
C LEU A 486 37.16 35.83 5.41
N LYS A 487 36.21 35.81 6.36
CA LYS A 487 36.50 35.83 7.80
C LYS A 487 36.97 34.47 8.33
N HIS A 488 36.37 33.38 7.83
CA HIS A 488 36.59 31.99 8.29
C HIS A 488 37.04 31.09 7.15
N ALA A 489 38.11 31.48 6.44
CA ALA A 489 38.58 30.78 5.25
C ALA A 489 39.01 29.33 5.54
N GLU A 490 38.42 28.38 4.82
CA GLU A 490 38.80 26.97 4.88
C GLU A 490 40.08 26.73 4.06
N ARG A 491 41.23 26.69 4.74
CA ARG A 491 42.51 26.41 4.11
C ARG A 491 42.67 24.92 3.84
N THR A 492 43.16 24.57 2.66
CA THR A 492 43.62 23.20 2.38
C THR A 492 45.06 23.01 2.85
N TRP A 493 45.45 21.77 3.17
CA TRP A 493 46.85 21.46 3.48
C TRP A 493 47.82 21.92 2.37
N SER A 494 47.43 21.82 1.10
CA SER A 494 48.28 22.28 -0.02
C SER A 494 48.56 23.78 0.03
N GLN A 495 47.57 24.60 0.40
CA GLN A 495 47.74 26.04 0.58
C GLN A 495 48.67 26.33 1.76
N VAL A 496 48.45 25.68 2.90
CA VAL A 496 49.28 25.86 4.11
C VAL A 496 50.72 25.36 3.87
N HIS A 497 50.89 24.23 3.19
CA HIS A 497 52.19 23.68 2.84
C HIS A 497 52.95 24.59 1.87
N THR A 498 52.27 25.20 0.91
CA THR A 498 52.86 26.14 -0.05
C THR A 498 53.29 27.44 0.64
N GLU A 499 52.47 27.97 1.56
CA GLU A 499 52.81 29.10 2.43
C GLU A 499 54.03 28.79 3.32
N LEU A 500 54.07 27.62 3.93
CA LEU A 500 55.19 27.15 4.77
C LEU A 500 56.46 26.89 3.96
N SER A 501 56.34 26.44 2.70
CA SER A 501 57.46 26.10 1.82
C SER A 501 57.96 27.27 0.96
N ARG A 502 57.32 28.45 1.03
CA ARG A 502 57.63 29.66 0.23
C ARG A 502 57.71 29.41 -1.30
N ALA A 503 56.89 28.51 -1.83
CA ALA A 503 56.83 28.22 -3.26
C ALA A 503 55.71 29.02 -3.97
N SER A 504 55.88 29.36 -5.25
CA SER A 504 54.87 30.06 -6.05
C SER A 504 53.75 29.13 -6.51
N LEU A 505 52.49 29.56 -6.38
CA LEU A 505 51.29 28.81 -6.79
C LEU A 505 51.26 28.51 -8.29
N THR A 506 50.84 27.30 -8.67
CA THR A 506 50.54 26.95 -10.07
C THR A 506 49.03 27.05 -10.36
N PRO A 507 48.60 27.34 -11.60
CA PRO A 507 47.18 27.52 -11.93
C PRO A 507 46.29 26.27 -11.77
N ASN A 508 46.87 25.08 -11.58
CA ASN A 508 46.16 23.82 -11.36
C ASN A 508 45.66 23.65 -9.91
N ASP A 509 46.00 24.58 -8.99
CA ASP A 509 45.58 24.54 -7.59
C ASP A 509 44.28 25.33 -7.31
N CYS A 510 43.54 25.72 -8.37
CA CYS A 510 42.27 26.43 -8.22
C CYS A 510 41.27 25.57 -7.41
N PRO A 511 40.80 26.04 -6.24
CA PRO A 511 39.85 25.30 -5.44
C PRO A 511 38.54 25.11 -6.21
N LEU A 512 37.94 23.92 -6.07
CA LEU A 512 36.59 23.64 -6.55
C LEU A 512 35.63 24.75 -6.09
N PRO A 513 34.73 25.25 -6.96
CA PRO A 513 33.76 26.26 -6.55
C PRO A 513 32.82 25.66 -5.48
N VAL A 514 32.87 26.25 -4.28
CA VAL A 514 31.99 25.92 -3.16
C VAL A 514 30.91 26.99 -3.10
N TYR A 515 29.67 26.62 -3.41
CA TYR A 515 28.54 27.54 -3.51
C TYR A 515 27.82 27.73 -2.16
N PHE A 516 27.76 26.69 -1.33
CA PHE A 516 26.91 26.70 -0.14
C PHE A 516 27.59 26.15 1.13
N GLY A 517 28.45 25.15 1.00
CA GLY A 517 29.01 24.44 2.15
C GLY A 517 29.93 25.30 3.00
N THR A 518 29.66 25.35 4.30
CA THR A 518 30.58 25.86 5.33
C THR A 518 30.94 24.76 6.30
N ARG A 519 32.07 24.87 6.99
CA ARG A 519 32.50 23.96 8.06
C ARG A 519 31.41 23.74 9.11
N CYS A 520 30.69 24.80 9.48
CA CYS A 520 29.58 24.74 10.43
C CYS A 520 28.42 23.88 9.92
N LEU A 521 28.03 24.04 8.65
CA LEU A 521 26.95 23.25 8.04
C LEU A 521 27.37 21.80 7.78
N GLN A 522 28.64 21.57 7.44
CA GLN A 522 29.21 20.21 7.26
C GLN A 522 29.28 19.43 8.57
N MET A 523 29.40 20.12 9.70
CA MET A 523 29.48 19.51 11.02
C MET A 523 28.11 19.08 11.55
N LEU A 524 26.99 19.65 11.08
CA LEU A 524 25.64 19.38 11.60
C LEU A 524 25.29 17.87 11.73
N PRO A 525 25.47 17.03 10.69
CA PRO A 525 25.22 15.59 10.83
C PRO A 525 26.13 14.90 11.87
N VAL A 526 27.35 15.41 12.05
CA VAL A 526 28.29 14.90 13.06
C VAL A 526 27.87 15.35 14.47
N VAL A 527 27.25 16.53 14.58
CA VAL A 527 26.64 17.01 15.84
C VAL A 527 25.46 16.13 16.24
N ASP A 528 24.59 15.75 15.30
CA ASP A 528 23.49 14.81 15.57
C ASP A 528 24.01 13.49 16.15
N LEU A 529 25.04 12.91 15.51
CA LEU A 529 25.69 11.70 16.00
C LEU A 529 26.34 11.91 17.38
N LEU A 530 27.01 13.04 17.60
CA LEU A 530 27.60 13.40 18.89
C LEU A 530 26.53 13.45 19.99
N LEU A 531 25.40 14.11 19.75
CA LEU A 531 24.30 14.20 20.71
C LEU A 531 23.70 12.82 20.99
N GLN A 532 23.53 11.97 19.98
CA GLN A 532 23.06 10.59 20.16
C GLN A 532 24.06 9.76 20.99
N LYS A 533 25.37 9.88 20.73
CA LYS A 533 26.42 9.22 21.52
C LYS A 533 26.50 9.75 22.95
N LEU A 534 26.22 11.03 23.18
CA LEU A 534 26.09 11.57 24.54
C LEU A 534 24.89 10.96 25.26
N VAL A 535 23.74 10.82 24.59
CA VAL A 535 22.55 10.17 25.16
C VAL A 535 22.80 8.70 25.53
N GLU A 536 23.69 8.01 24.81
CA GLU A 536 24.10 6.64 25.18
C GLU A 536 24.80 6.58 26.56
N SER A 537 25.43 7.66 27.02
CA SER A 537 26.12 7.78 28.32
C SER A 537 25.56 8.95 29.17
N PRO A 538 24.43 8.76 29.90
CA PRO A 538 23.72 9.84 30.59
C PRO A 538 24.56 10.61 31.62
N ALA A 539 25.44 9.93 32.35
CA ALA A 539 26.29 10.55 33.37
C ALA A 539 27.35 11.50 32.78
N ALA A 540 27.90 11.18 31.60
CA ALA A 540 28.80 12.06 30.87
C ALA A 540 28.02 13.20 30.19
N CYS A 541 26.86 12.87 29.62
CA CYS A 541 25.98 13.84 28.97
C CYS A 541 25.63 15.00 29.90
N LEU A 542 25.09 14.73 31.09
CA LEU A 542 24.66 15.79 32.01
C LEU A 542 25.77 16.77 32.42
N LYS A 543 27.03 16.32 32.46
CA LYS A 543 28.18 17.16 32.83
C LYS A 543 28.58 18.13 31.72
N PHE A 544 28.46 17.72 30.45
CA PHE A 544 29.03 18.45 29.33
C PHE A 544 27.98 19.01 28.36
N LEU A 545 26.72 18.60 28.48
CA LEU A 545 25.64 18.95 27.56
C LEU A 545 25.40 20.46 27.50
N ASP A 546 25.37 21.16 28.64
CA ASP A 546 25.10 22.60 28.67
C ASP A 546 26.16 23.40 27.91
N SER A 547 27.44 23.11 28.18
CA SER A 547 28.56 23.74 27.48
C SER A 547 28.54 23.44 25.98
N THR A 548 28.24 22.20 25.59
CA THR A 548 28.19 21.82 24.17
C THR A 548 26.97 22.40 23.44
N LEU A 549 25.80 22.44 24.06
CA LEU A 549 24.59 23.06 23.50
C LEU A 549 24.73 24.59 23.42
N SER A 550 25.45 25.23 24.35
CA SER A 550 25.71 26.68 24.26
C SER A 550 26.53 27.07 23.02
N ILE A 551 27.42 26.17 22.56
CA ILE A 551 28.28 26.40 21.40
C ILE A 551 27.60 25.90 20.11
N LEU A 552 27.14 24.65 20.08
CA LEU A 552 26.65 23.98 18.88
C LEU A 552 25.13 24.07 18.70
N GLY A 553 24.37 24.29 19.78
CA GLY A 553 22.90 24.40 19.74
C GLY A 553 22.38 25.44 18.72
N PRO A 554 22.97 26.65 18.63
CA PRO A 554 22.56 27.63 17.63
C PRO A 554 22.65 27.16 16.17
N LEU A 555 23.50 26.17 15.86
CA LEU A 555 23.59 25.62 14.50
C LEU A 555 22.31 24.90 14.05
N TYR A 556 21.49 24.41 14.98
CA TYR A 556 20.21 23.77 14.66
C TYR A 556 19.23 24.69 13.93
N ARG A 557 19.48 26.01 13.93
CA ARG A 557 18.80 26.98 13.07
C ARG A 557 18.89 26.62 11.58
N PHE A 558 20.01 26.05 11.14
CA PHE A 558 20.26 25.66 9.75
C PHE A 558 20.03 24.17 9.48
N HIS A 559 19.63 23.41 10.50
CA HIS A 559 19.43 21.98 10.36
C HIS A 559 18.20 21.70 9.45
N PRO A 560 18.31 20.80 8.46
CA PRO A 560 17.21 20.54 7.54
C PRO A 560 16.06 19.74 8.17
N TYR A 561 16.35 18.89 9.16
CA TYR A 561 15.38 17.96 9.78
C TYR A 561 15.39 17.96 11.32
N PRO A 562 15.30 19.12 12.00
CA PRO A 562 15.51 19.20 13.45
C PRO A 562 14.40 18.51 14.25
N VAL A 563 13.17 18.46 13.72
CA VAL A 563 12.03 17.86 14.43
C VAL A 563 12.10 16.34 14.31
N SER A 564 12.40 15.78 13.14
CA SER A 564 12.59 14.32 13.00
C SER A 564 13.82 13.83 13.76
N PHE A 565 14.90 14.63 13.84
CA PHE A 565 16.05 14.30 14.67
C PHE A 565 15.66 14.12 16.15
N LEU A 566 14.94 15.09 16.73
CA LEU A 566 14.49 14.99 18.12
C LEU A 566 13.52 13.80 18.32
N TYR A 567 12.55 13.66 17.43
CA TYR A 567 11.57 12.59 17.50
C TYR A 567 12.22 11.20 17.44
N SER A 568 13.12 10.98 16.48
CA SER A 568 13.82 9.71 16.32
C SER A 568 14.73 9.41 17.51
N THR A 569 15.47 10.42 18.00
CA THR A 569 16.37 10.28 19.15
C THR A 569 15.59 9.94 20.42
N PHE A 570 14.51 10.66 20.73
CA PHE A 570 13.71 10.40 21.94
C PHE A 570 12.98 9.06 21.87
N ARG A 571 12.46 8.69 20.70
CA ARG A 571 11.79 7.41 20.51
C ARG A 571 12.74 6.22 20.57
N PHE A 572 13.93 6.33 20.00
CA PHE A 572 14.92 5.25 19.97
C PHE A 572 15.57 5.02 21.35
N TYR A 573 15.94 6.11 22.04
CA TYR A 573 16.61 6.06 23.35
C TYR A 573 15.65 6.16 24.54
N GLU A 574 14.34 5.94 24.34
CA GLU A 574 13.30 6.07 25.37
C GLU A 574 13.71 5.40 26.69
N LYS A 575 14.09 4.12 26.65
CA LYS A 575 14.47 3.34 27.84
C LYS A 575 15.60 3.98 28.66
N ARG A 576 16.61 4.57 27.99
CA ARG A 576 17.76 5.21 28.68
C ARG A 576 17.43 6.62 29.17
N LEU A 577 16.59 7.34 28.43
CA LEU A 577 16.24 8.72 28.74
C LEU A 577 15.15 8.84 29.82
N VAL A 578 14.41 7.76 30.14
CA VAL A 578 13.46 7.74 31.28
C VAL A 578 14.18 8.02 32.60
N GLU A 579 15.41 7.54 32.77
CA GLU A 579 16.21 7.74 33.98
C GLU A 579 16.83 9.14 34.09
N ALA A 580 16.83 9.92 32.99
CA ALA A 580 17.46 11.24 32.92
C ALA A 580 16.58 12.26 32.15
N PRO A 581 15.40 12.64 32.67
CA PRO A 581 14.44 13.52 31.96
C PRO A 581 15.01 14.91 31.65
N ALA A 582 15.95 15.40 32.47
CA ALA A 582 16.62 16.68 32.24
C ALA A 582 17.37 16.75 30.89
N ILE A 583 17.89 15.63 30.38
CA ILE A 583 18.57 15.58 29.07
C ILE A 583 17.55 15.87 27.96
N LYS A 584 16.37 15.25 28.01
CA LYS A 584 15.30 15.44 27.02
C LYS A 584 14.84 16.90 26.97
N GLN A 585 14.57 17.47 28.14
CA GLN A 585 14.11 18.85 28.27
C GLN A 585 15.14 19.85 27.75
N LYS A 586 16.41 19.69 28.13
CA LYS A 586 17.51 20.56 27.65
C LYS A 586 17.70 20.48 26.13
N LEU A 587 17.65 19.28 25.54
CA LEU A 587 17.75 19.10 24.10
C LEU A 587 16.56 19.73 23.36
N ALA A 588 15.33 19.48 23.83
CA ALA A 588 14.13 20.04 23.23
C ALA A 588 14.13 21.58 23.27
N LEU A 589 14.51 22.17 24.42
CA LEU A 589 14.60 23.62 24.61
C LEU A 589 15.71 24.25 23.75
N ALA A 590 16.87 23.60 23.62
CA ALA A 590 17.97 24.12 22.81
C ALA A 590 17.60 24.18 21.32
N VAL A 591 16.99 23.13 20.78
CA VAL A 591 16.52 23.10 19.38
C VAL A 591 15.37 24.09 19.18
N HIS A 592 14.43 24.17 20.13
CA HIS A 592 13.35 25.16 20.09
C HIS A 592 13.92 26.59 20.02
N GLY A 593 14.80 26.95 20.95
CA GLY A 593 15.42 28.28 21.00
C GLY A 593 16.24 28.62 19.75
N ALA A 594 16.90 27.64 19.12
CA ALA A 594 17.62 27.85 17.88
C ALA A 594 16.70 28.14 16.67
N CYS A 595 15.49 27.56 16.65
CA CYS A 595 14.54 27.71 15.56
C CYS A 595 13.58 28.92 15.70
N VAL A 596 13.30 29.39 16.92
CA VAL A 596 12.38 30.52 17.16
C VAL A 596 12.74 31.79 16.36
N PRO A 597 14.01 32.24 16.29
CA PRO A 597 14.37 33.49 15.60
C PRO A 597 14.06 33.51 14.09
N SER A 598 14.00 32.34 13.45
CA SER A 598 13.67 32.21 12.02
C SER A 598 12.25 31.75 11.75
N ARG A 599 11.53 31.32 12.79
CA ARG A 599 10.19 30.74 12.67
C ARG A 599 9.23 31.46 13.62
N ASP A 600 8.25 30.74 14.14
CA ASP A 600 7.23 31.25 15.05
C ASP A 600 7.47 30.74 16.48
N ASP A 601 7.03 31.49 17.49
CA ASP A 601 7.20 31.17 18.91
C ASP A 601 6.56 29.82 19.33
N HIS A 602 5.55 29.37 18.59
CA HIS A 602 4.87 28.08 18.83
C HIS A 602 5.31 26.98 17.86
N TRP A 603 6.46 27.14 17.20
CA TRP A 603 6.90 26.24 16.15
C TRP A 603 7.08 24.79 16.60
N LEU A 604 7.73 24.56 17.75
CA LEU A 604 8.07 23.21 18.24
C LEU A 604 7.39 22.88 19.57
N LEU A 605 7.53 23.74 20.58
CA LEU A 605 7.03 23.53 21.94
C LEU A 605 5.90 24.52 22.27
N SER A 606 4.98 24.14 23.15
CA SER A 606 3.97 25.05 23.69
C SER A 606 4.56 26.10 24.61
N ALA A 607 3.92 27.28 24.68
CA ALA A 607 4.36 28.36 25.57
C ALA A 607 4.31 27.95 27.05
N GLU A 608 3.33 27.13 27.44
CA GLU A 608 3.19 26.61 28.79
C GLU A 608 4.37 25.69 29.16
N PHE A 609 4.78 24.79 28.26
CA PHE A 609 5.96 23.94 28.46
C PHE A 609 7.24 24.77 28.58
N VAL A 610 7.45 25.74 27.69
CA VAL A 610 8.64 26.60 27.73
C VAL A 610 8.69 27.45 29.00
N SER A 611 7.54 27.95 29.49
CA SER A 611 7.48 28.72 30.73
C SER A 611 7.74 27.85 31.97
N CYS A 612 7.15 26.66 32.05
CA CYS A 612 7.26 25.78 33.22
C CYS A 612 8.61 25.07 33.31
N VAL A 613 9.22 24.71 32.17
CA VAL A 613 10.51 23.99 32.12
C VAL A 613 11.70 24.94 31.94
N GLY A 614 11.50 26.06 31.23
CA GLY A 614 12.56 27.03 30.94
C GLY A 614 12.92 27.98 32.08
N SER A 615 12.11 28.05 33.14
CA SER A 615 12.33 28.96 34.29
C SER A 615 13.38 28.49 35.31
N GLY A 616 14.14 27.43 35.02
CA GLY A 616 15.22 26.93 35.88
C GLY A 616 14.71 26.20 37.14
N PRO A 617 15.60 25.62 37.97
CA PRO A 617 15.23 24.80 39.11
C PRO A 617 14.89 25.70 40.32
N VAL A 618 13.81 26.48 40.26
CA VAL A 618 13.35 27.24 41.43
C VAL A 618 11.83 27.23 41.51
N THR A 619 11.29 26.12 42.00
CA THR A 619 10.27 26.14 43.05
C THR A 619 10.55 24.98 43.99
N ASP A 620 10.29 25.14 45.29
CA ASP A 620 10.31 24.08 46.32
C ASP A 620 9.33 22.91 46.05
N ARG A 621 8.76 22.83 44.84
CA ARG A 621 7.66 21.95 44.42
C ARG A 621 8.07 20.92 43.37
N GLY A 622 9.27 20.34 43.44
CA GLY A 622 9.64 19.18 42.60
C GLY A 622 9.50 19.39 41.07
N PRO A 623 9.52 18.30 40.27
CA PRO A 623 9.35 18.38 38.82
C PRO A 623 7.90 18.75 38.45
N TRP A 624 7.71 19.61 37.45
CA TRP A 624 6.38 19.98 36.94
C TRP A 624 5.62 18.75 36.45
N VAL A 625 4.39 18.58 36.95
CA VAL A 625 3.44 17.56 36.51
C VAL A 625 2.29 18.27 35.80
N PRO A 626 2.08 18.03 34.49
CA PRO A 626 1.01 18.68 33.76
C PRO A 626 -0.39 18.22 34.21
N ASP A 627 -1.36 19.12 34.16
CA ASP A 627 -2.76 18.81 34.45
C ASP A 627 -3.51 18.30 33.20
N LEU A 628 -4.75 17.86 33.37
CA LEU A 628 -5.56 17.36 32.25
C LEU A 628 -5.86 18.45 31.20
N ASN A 629 -5.88 19.73 31.60
CA ASN A 629 -6.12 20.84 30.68
C ASN A 629 -4.95 21.07 29.73
N TYR A 630 -3.72 20.87 30.19
CA TYR A 630 -2.54 20.89 29.34
C TYR A 630 -2.64 19.85 28.22
N TYR A 631 -2.94 18.59 28.56
CA TYR A 631 -3.16 17.54 27.56
C TYR A 631 -4.34 17.88 26.62
N ALA A 632 -5.41 18.49 27.14
CA ALA A 632 -6.55 18.93 26.34
C ALA A 632 -6.16 19.99 25.30
N THR A 633 -5.29 20.91 25.68
CA THR A 633 -4.83 21.99 24.82
C THR A 633 -3.93 21.46 23.70
N LEU A 634 -3.06 20.49 24.01
CA LEU A 634 -2.24 19.81 23.00
C LEU A 634 -3.09 19.02 21.99
N VAL A 635 -4.06 18.22 22.47
CA VAL A 635 -4.94 17.45 21.58
C VAL A 635 -5.85 18.38 20.77
N ARG A 636 -6.35 19.46 21.37
CA ARG A 636 -7.15 20.48 20.67
C ARG A 636 -6.34 21.14 19.55
N ARG A 637 -5.08 21.50 19.82
CA ARG A 637 -4.17 22.03 18.79
C ARG A 637 -4.10 21.10 17.57
N LEU A 638 -3.94 19.78 17.79
CA LEU A 638 -3.94 18.80 16.71
C LEU A 638 -5.29 18.77 15.97
N MET A 639 -6.39 18.71 16.71
CA MET A 639 -7.75 18.67 16.16
C MET A 639 -8.08 19.88 15.33
N ASP A 640 -7.69 21.08 15.77
CA ASP A 640 -7.92 22.33 15.05
C ASP A 640 -7.17 22.32 13.72
N THR A 641 -5.93 21.79 13.69
CA THR A 641 -5.13 21.63 12.46
C THR A 641 -5.76 20.64 11.47
N PHE A 642 -6.49 19.62 11.95
CA PHE A 642 -7.22 18.67 11.10
C PHE A 642 -8.61 19.17 10.69
N SER A 643 -9.30 19.94 11.55
CA SER A 643 -10.67 20.41 11.35
C SER A 643 -10.74 21.62 10.42
N GLU A 644 -9.76 22.53 10.54
CA GLU A 644 -9.66 23.73 9.71
C GLU A 644 -8.32 23.77 8.96
N PRO A 645 -8.09 22.84 8.01
CA PRO A 645 -6.86 22.83 7.21
C PRO A 645 -6.68 24.11 6.37
N ARG A 646 -7.73 24.95 6.31
CA ARG A 646 -7.83 26.19 5.53
C ARG A 646 -7.71 27.47 6.38
N GLN A 647 -7.59 27.46 7.71
CA GLN A 647 -7.54 28.72 8.49
C GLN A 647 -6.25 28.96 9.29
N GLN A 648 -5.48 27.93 9.62
CA GLN A 648 -4.20 28.09 10.33
C GLN A 648 -3.06 28.44 9.36
N TRP A 649 -3.18 29.59 8.70
CA TRP A 649 -2.12 30.16 7.87
C TRP A 649 -1.27 31.13 8.71
N SER A 650 -0.18 30.65 9.30
CA SER A 650 0.93 31.56 9.60
C SER A 650 1.47 32.05 8.25
N ARG A 651 1.36 33.36 7.98
CA ARG A 651 1.80 34.00 6.74
C ARG A 651 3.31 33.87 6.46
N LYS A 652 4.10 33.28 7.38
CA LYS A 652 5.56 33.30 7.33
C LYS A 652 6.23 32.03 6.79
N SER A 653 5.62 30.84 6.87
CA SER A 653 6.31 29.58 6.54
C SER A 653 5.79 28.91 5.27
N ASP A 654 6.63 28.86 4.24
CA ASP A 654 6.39 28.10 3.01
C ASP A 654 6.78 26.62 3.20
N LEU A 655 5.78 25.73 3.25
CA LEU A 655 5.92 24.30 3.52
C LEU A 655 6.91 23.56 2.60
N ARG A 656 7.21 24.12 1.41
CA ARG A 656 8.15 23.53 0.45
C ARG A 656 9.59 23.48 0.96
N PHE A 657 9.93 24.40 1.87
CA PHE A 657 11.28 24.57 2.41
C PHE A 657 11.38 24.14 3.88
N VAL A 658 10.37 23.39 4.36
CA VAL A 658 10.33 22.85 5.71
C VAL A 658 10.42 21.32 5.62
N GLU A 659 10.98 20.70 6.66
CA GLU A 659 11.04 19.26 6.87
C GLU A 659 9.74 18.49 6.60
N PHE A 660 8.59 19.04 7.00
CA PHE A 660 7.29 18.42 6.75
C PHE A 660 6.53 19.18 5.70
N ASN A 661 5.98 18.42 4.76
CA ASN A 661 5.19 18.94 3.67
C ASN A 661 3.75 19.31 4.06
N ASN A 662 3.36 19.08 5.30
CA ASN A 662 2.05 19.45 5.79
C ASN A 662 2.14 19.81 7.28
N PHE A 663 1.24 20.70 7.72
CA PHE A 663 1.20 21.15 9.10
C PHE A 663 0.63 20.08 10.04
N GLN A 664 -0.22 19.16 9.55
CA GLN A 664 -0.78 18.08 10.38
C GLN A 664 0.32 17.14 10.91
N THR A 665 1.22 16.70 10.04
CA THR A 665 2.40 15.90 10.37
C THR A 665 3.35 16.71 11.25
N HIS A 666 3.58 17.98 10.93
CA HIS A 666 4.41 18.84 11.79
C HIS A 666 3.87 18.95 13.22
N ALA A 667 2.58 19.28 13.36
CA ALA A 667 1.91 19.38 14.66
C ALA A 667 1.94 18.05 15.42
N LEU A 668 1.69 16.93 14.73
CA LEU A 668 1.76 15.59 15.32
C LEU A 668 3.15 15.28 15.87
N TYR A 669 4.21 15.55 15.11
CA TYR A 669 5.58 15.29 15.55
C TYR A 669 5.97 16.21 16.71
N CYS A 670 5.59 17.49 16.66
CA CYS A 670 5.83 18.44 17.75
C CYS A 670 5.16 18.01 19.06
N ILE A 671 3.88 17.64 19.00
CA ILE A 671 3.14 17.15 20.17
C ILE A 671 3.78 15.86 20.70
N CYS A 672 4.16 14.91 19.83
CA CYS A 672 4.86 13.71 20.26
C CYS A 672 6.19 14.02 20.97
N ILE A 673 6.99 14.95 20.45
CA ILE A 673 8.27 15.35 21.07
C ILE A 673 8.02 16.00 22.43
N GLU A 674 7.03 16.88 22.52
CA GLU A 674 6.67 17.55 23.77
C GLU A 674 6.21 16.54 24.84
N LEU A 675 5.32 15.61 24.48
CA LEU A 675 4.88 14.52 25.36
C LEU A 675 6.04 13.62 25.81
N MET A 676 6.96 13.27 24.91
CA MET A 676 8.14 12.46 25.26
C MET A 676 9.15 13.20 26.15
N SER A 677 9.12 14.53 26.15
CA SER A 677 10.02 15.42 26.91
C SER A 677 9.54 15.69 28.35
N LEU A 678 8.32 15.27 28.70
CA LEU A 678 7.80 15.38 30.05
C LEU A 678 8.63 14.51 31.03
N SER A 679 8.71 14.96 32.29
CA SER A 679 9.31 14.20 33.40
C SER A 679 8.41 13.12 33.98
N VAL A 680 7.24 12.91 33.39
CA VAL A 680 6.19 11.98 33.82
C VAL A 680 6.39 10.61 33.16
N SER A 681 5.93 9.53 33.80
CA SER A 681 6.05 8.19 33.24
C SER A 681 5.20 8.03 31.97
N VAL A 682 5.64 7.14 31.07
CA VAL A 682 4.95 6.85 29.81
C VAL A 682 3.53 6.30 30.07
N VAL A 683 3.36 5.53 31.14
CA VAL A 683 2.08 4.95 31.54
C VAL A 683 1.11 6.05 31.98
N ASP A 684 1.59 7.02 32.77
CA ASP A 684 0.75 8.11 33.26
C ASP A 684 0.35 9.07 32.13
N VAL A 685 1.25 9.37 31.19
CA VAL A 685 0.91 10.14 29.98
C VAL A 685 -0.15 9.41 29.15
N GLY A 686 0.02 8.10 28.94
CA GLY A 686 -0.98 7.26 28.25
C GLY A 686 -2.34 7.26 28.95
N ASN A 687 -2.35 7.12 30.27
CA ASN A 687 -3.56 7.17 31.09
C ASN A 687 -4.23 8.54 31.03
N ALA A 688 -3.48 9.65 31.08
CA ALA A 688 -4.02 11.00 30.98
C ALA A 688 -4.71 11.23 29.62
N LEU A 689 -4.11 10.76 28.53
CA LEU A 689 -4.70 10.86 27.18
C LEU A 689 -5.96 10.00 27.02
N ILE A 690 -5.96 8.78 27.58
CA ILE A 690 -7.15 7.92 27.61
C ILE A 690 -8.26 8.57 28.45
N THR A 691 -7.92 9.10 29.62
CA THR A 691 -8.83 9.81 30.53
C THR A 691 -9.44 11.03 29.84
N LEU A 692 -8.66 11.75 29.05
CA LEU A 692 -9.15 12.88 28.27
C LEU A 692 -10.21 12.47 27.23
N ALA A 693 -9.96 11.35 26.54
CA ALA A 693 -10.94 10.77 25.64
C ALA A 693 -12.19 10.24 26.37
N GLN A 694 -12.10 9.95 27.68
CA GLN A 694 -13.21 9.52 28.52
C GLN A 694 -14.08 10.69 29.00
N PHE A 695 -13.51 11.81 29.46
CA PHE A 695 -14.26 12.93 30.06
C PHE A 695 -14.67 14.04 29.08
N GLY A 696 -14.08 14.04 27.90
CA GLY A 696 -14.31 15.07 26.90
C GLY A 696 -15.62 14.92 26.12
N ARG A 697 -16.55 15.89 26.24
CA ARG A 697 -17.75 16.03 25.38
C ARG A 697 -17.45 16.37 23.91
N GLN A 698 -16.18 16.53 23.55
CA GLN A 698 -15.75 16.76 22.17
C GLN A 698 -15.08 15.50 21.60
N LYS A 699 -15.09 15.36 20.28
CA LYS A 699 -14.55 14.20 19.56
C LYS A 699 -13.01 14.20 19.63
N TYR A 700 -12.46 13.81 20.77
CA TYR A 700 -11.02 13.64 20.95
C TYR A 700 -10.58 12.33 20.25
N ARG A 701 -9.77 12.44 19.20
CA ARG A 701 -9.15 11.28 18.54
C ARG A 701 -7.63 11.42 18.54
N HIS A 702 -7.00 10.27 18.76
CA HIS A 702 -5.57 10.00 18.63
C HIS A 702 -4.72 10.43 19.83
N ILE A 703 -4.25 9.42 20.57
CA ILE A 703 -2.86 9.07 20.90
C ILE A 703 -2.99 8.04 22.02
N SER A 704 -2.44 6.84 21.88
CA SER A 704 -1.93 6.16 23.09
C SER A 704 -0.91 5.07 22.81
N TYR A 705 0.01 5.03 23.76
CA TYR A 705 0.88 3.96 24.18
C TYR A 705 0.05 2.68 24.42
N MET A 706 0.51 1.55 23.90
CA MET A 706 -0.30 0.32 23.78
C MET A 706 -0.58 -0.39 25.11
N GLU A 707 0.36 -0.33 26.06
CA GLU A 707 0.26 -1.09 27.32
C GLU A 707 -0.86 -0.58 28.26
N PRO A 708 -0.95 0.73 28.58
CA PRO A 708 -2.06 1.26 29.37
C PRO A 708 -3.42 1.09 28.67
N PHE A 709 -3.38 1.01 27.34
CA PHE A 709 -4.56 0.80 26.51
C PHE A 709 -5.14 -0.61 26.67
N TYR A 710 -4.31 -1.66 26.62
CA TYR A 710 -4.76 -3.03 26.89
C TYR A 710 -5.23 -3.23 28.33
N GLN A 711 -4.60 -2.54 29.30
CA GLN A 711 -5.07 -2.51 30.69
C GLN A 711 -6.44 -1.84 30.81
N THR A 712 -6.69 -0.75 30.09
CA THR A 712 -8.02 -0.09 30.07
C THR A 712 -9.10 -1.02 29.50
N ILE A 713 -8.80 -1.79 28.45
CA ILE A 713 -9.73 -2.80 27.92
C ILE A 713 -10.02 -3.87 28.98
N LEU A 714 -8.99 -4.34 29.68
CA LEU A 714 -9.15 -5.31 30.76
C LEU A 714 -10.03 -4.78 31.89
N THR A 715 -9.79 -3.55 32.37
CA THR A 715 -10.65 -2.92 33.38
C THR A 715 -12.10 -2.77 32.92
N THR A 716 -12.32 -2.53 31.61
CA THR A 716 -13.65 -2.46 31.03
C THR A 716 -14.33 -3.83 31.01
N LEU A 717 -13.61 -4.89 30.63
CA LEU A 717 -14.10 -6.27 30.66
C LEU A 717 -14.51 -6.72 32.08
N CYS A 718 -13.74 -6.29 33.09
CA CYS A 718 -13.99 -6.59 34.50
C CYS A 718 -15.01 -5.65 35.17
N SER A 719 -15.53 -4.63 34.45
CA SER A 719 -16.44 -3.65 35.04
C SER A 719 -17.89 -4.14 35.12
N ASP A 720 -18.63 -3.65 36.13
CA ASP A 720 -20.06 -3.96 36.30
C ASP A 720 -20.94 -3.50 35.12
N HIS A 721 -20.42 -2.59 34.29
CA HIS A 721 -21.13 -2.07 33.11
C HIS A 721 -21.35 -3.17 32.06
N MET A 722 -20.49 -4.19 32.01
CA MET A 722 -20.63 -5.34 31.11
C MET A 722 -21.81 -6.24 31.47
N ASN A 723 -22.22 -6.30 32.74
CA ASN A 723 -23.40 -7.08 33.15
C ASN A 723 -24.70 -6.47 32.63
N SER A 724 -24.74 -5.14 32.48
CA SER A 724 -25.89 -4.41 31.89
C SER A 724 -26.01 -4.55 30.37
N MET A 725 -24.98 -5.11 29.70
CA MET A 725 -24.89 -5.23 28.24
C MET A 725 -25.53 -6.51 27.69
N ASN A 726 -25.90 -7.48 28.52
CA ASN A 726 -26.43 -8.78 28.08
C ASN A 726 -27.73 -8.71 27.24
N THR A 727 -28.38 -7.55 27.18
CA THR A 727 -29.52 -7.27 26.31
C THR A 727 -29.16 -6.25 25.23
N ASP A 728 -29.39 -6.60 23.97
CA ASP A 728 -29.20 -5.77 22.77
C ASP A 728 -27.79 -5.17 22.61
N VAL A 729 -26.77 -6.05 22.64
CA VAL A 729 -25.34 -5.72 22.63
C VAL A 729 -24.96 -4.82 21.44
N SER A 730 -25.36 -5.18 20.22
CA SER A 730 -24.98 -4.46 18.99
C SER A 730 -25.46 -3.00 18.99
N ASN A 731 -26.70 -2.75 19.43
CA ASN A 731 -27.24 -1.38 19.55
C ASN A 731 -26.62 -0.59 20.70
N LYS A 732 -26.16 -1.26 21.77
CA LYS A 732 -25.51 -0.60 22.91
C LYS A 732 -24.04 -0.26 22.62
N LEU A 733 -23.39 -0.99 21.71
CA LEU A 733 -22.01 -0.75 21.29
C LEU A 733 -21.87 0.26 20.14
N ASP A 734 -22.97 0.65 19.49
CA ASP A 734 -22.96 1.72 18.49
C ASP A 734 -22.75 3.10 19.13
N PHE A 735 -21.48 3.53 19.14
CA PHE A 735 -21.08 4.81 19.70
C PHE A 735 -21.75 6.02 19.02
N GLU A 736 -21.97 5.98 17.71
CA GLU A 736 -22.51 7.13 16.98
C GLU A 736 -23.98 7.33 17.29
N LYS A 737 -24.75 6.23 17.32
CA LYS A 737 -26.16 6.26 17.72
C LYS A 737 -26.34 6.71 19.17
N ARG A 738 -25.51 6.22 20.09
CA ARG A 738 -25.56 6.61 21.52
C ARG A 738 -25.12 8.06 21.75
N SER A 739 -24.08 8.52 21.05
CA SER A 739 -23.66 9.91 21.10
C SER A 739 -24.74 10.86 20.59
N LYS A 740 -25.50 10.50 19.54
CA LYS A 740 -26.65 11.28 19.06
C LYS A 740 -27.81 11.32 20.06
N LEU A 741 -27.99 10.25 20.82
CA LEU A 741 -29.01 10.14 21.88
C LEU A 741 -28.60 10.78 23.21
N MET A 742 -27.38 11.34 23.30
CA MET A 742 -26.80 11.88 24.54
C MET A 742 -26.74 10.86 25.68
N GLU A 743 -26.74 9.57 25.34
CA GLU A 743 -26.58 8.45 26.29
C GLU A 743 -25.11 8.03 26.34
N ASP A 744 -24.50 8.14 27.51
CA ASP A 744 -23.09 7.78 27.70
C ASP A 744 -22.96 6.28 27.98
N CYS A 745 -22.57 5.51 26.97
CA CYS A 745 -22.18 4.10 27.11
C CYS A 745 -20.65 3.97 27.18
N TYR A 746 -20.14 3.68 28.38
CA TYR A 746 -18.69 3.57 28.64
C TYR A 746 -17.99 2.50 27.75
N PRO A 747 -18.51 1.25 27.63
CA PRO A 747 -17.92 0.25 26.73
C PRO A 747 -17.90 0.66 25.25
N ALA A 748 -18.96 1.32 24.75
CA ALA A 748 -19.02 1.78 23.35
C ALA A 748 -17.96 2.84 23.04
N ARG A 749 -17.68 3.74 24.00
CA ARG A 749 -16.64 4.77 23.87
C ARG A 749 -15.25 4.16 23.82
N ILE A 750 -14.96 3.19 24.69
CA ILE A 750 -13.68 2.47 24.68
C ILE A 750 -13.52 1.66 23.40
N LEU A 751 -14.56 0.98 22.92
CA LEU A 751 -14.57 0.27 21.64
C LEU A 751 -14.22 1.19 20.46
N ALA A 752 -14.88 2.35 20.36
CA ALA A 752 -14.61 3.32 19.30
C ALA A 752 -13.17 3.88 19.38
N LEU A 753 -12.66 4.11 20.59
CA LEU A 753 -11.29 4.53 20.80
C LEU A 753 -10.31 3.42 20.39
N CYS A 754 -10.60 2.15 20.69
CA CYS A 754 -9.80 0.99 20.27
C CYS A 754 -9.70 0.91 18.75
N HIS A 755 -10.83 1.03 18.07
CA HIS A 755 -10.85 1.01 16.62
C HIS A 755 -10.04 2.16 16.03
N ALA A 756 -10.15 3.37 16.59
CA ALA A 756 -9.33 4.50 16.15
C ALA A 756 -7.82 4.28 16.37
N VAL A 757 -7.42 3.77 17.54
CA VAL A 757 -6.01 3.52 17.87
C VAL A 757 -5.44 2.42 16.98
N TRP A 758 -6.12 1.28 16.87
CA TRP A 758 -5.65 0.15 16.07
C TRP A 758 -5.61 0.47 14.58
N LEU A 759 -6.51 1.31 14.05
CA LEU A 759 -6.47 1.76 12.66
C LEU A 759 -5.16 2.50 12.32
N HIS A 760 -4.64 3.31 13.26
CA HIS A 760 -3.40 4.07 13.06
C HIS A 760 -2.14 3.38 13.59
N SER A 761 -2.27 2.21 14.20
CA SER A 761 -1.15 1.44 14.73
C SER A 761 -0.38 0.75 13.61
N ALA A 762 0.95 0.71 13.67
CA ALA A 762 1.73 -0.12 12.74
C ALA A 762 1.55 -1.61 13.08
N SER A 763 1.72 -2.48 12.07
CA SER A 763 1.60 -3.95 12.19
C SER A 763 2.48 -4.54 13.31
N GLY A 764 3.63 -3.91 13.58
CA GLY A 764 4.53 -4.26 14.67
C GLY A 764 3.89 -4.16 16.07
N TYR A 765 3.11 -3.10 16.33
CA TYR A 765 2.48 -2.86 17.62
C TYR A 765 1.28 -3.76 17.90
N LEU A 766 0.60 -4.20 16.84
CA LEU A 766 -0.53 -5.12 16.94
C LEU A 766 -0.08 -6.53 17.36
N GLN A 767 1.20 -6.87 17.27
CA GLN A 767 1.74 -8.17 17.73
C GLN A 767 1.52 -8.44 19.22
N LEU A 768 1.31 -7.40 20.02
CA LEU A 768 1.01 -7.54 21.44
C LEU A 768 -0.43 -8.00 21.71
N LEU A 769 -1.35 -7.90 20.74
CA LEU A 769 -2.76 -8.24 20.92
C LEU A 769 -3.01 -9.74 21.20
N PRO A 770 -2.45 -10.73 20.46
CA PRO A 770 -2.63 -12.15 20.78
C PRO A 770 -1.97 -12.52 22.10
N GLN A 771 -0.85 -11.88 22.44
CA GLN A 771 -0.22 -12.05 23.74
C GLN A 771 -1.17 -11.57 24.85
N ALA A 772 -1.74 -10.37 24.71
CA ALA A 772 -2.74 -9.83 25.65
C ALA A 772 -3.99 -10.72 25.71
N LEU A 773 -4.53 -11.17 24.57
CA LEU A 773 -5.66 -12.10 24.49
C LEU A 773 -5.38 -13.36 25.30
N ARG A 774 -4.28 -14.07 25.02
CA ARG A 774 -3.94 -15.35 25.67
C ARG A 774 -3.61 -15.21 27.16
N SER A 775 -2.77 -14.25 27.51
CA SER A 775 -2.23 -14.15 28.87
C SER A 775 -3.13 -13.37 29.83
N THR A 776 -3.90 -12.41 29.33
CA THR A 776 -4.69 -11.51 30.19
C THR A 776 -6.20 -11.59 29.94
N TRP A 777 -6.70 -11.67 28.70
CA TRP A 777 -8.16 -11.55 28.48
C TRP A 777 -8.92 -12.88 28.58
N ILE A 778 -8.40 -13.97 28.00
CA ILE A 778 -9.02 -15.31 28.05
C ILE A 778 -9.44 -15.72 29.48
N PRO A 779 -8.64 -15.49 30.54
CA PRO A 779 -9.02 -15.86 31.90
C PRO A 779 -10.28 -15.16 32.44
N HIS A 780 -10.57 -13.94 31.99
CA HIS A 780 -11.62 -13.07 32.55
C HIS A 780 -12.92 -13.04 31.74
N VAL A 781 -12.91 -13.50 30.49
CA VAL A 781 -14.13 -13.56 29.65
C VAL A 781 -14.96 -14.78 30.04
N ARG A 782 -16.07 -14.55 30.76
CA ARG A 782 -16.95 -15.61 31.30
C ARG A 782 -18.43 -15.43 30.95
N SER A 783 -18.82 -14.27 30.43
CA SER A 783 -20.21 -13.98 30.02
C SER A 783 -20.35 -13.79 28.51
N GLU A 784 -21.58 -14.00 28.01
CA GLU A 784 -21.93 -13.77 26.60
C GLU A 784 -21.66 -12.33 26.15
N GLY A 785 -22.02 -11.32 26.96
CA GLY A 785 -21.75 -9.91 26.65
C GLY A 785 -20.26 -9.55 26.56
N GLN A 786 -19.41 -10.14 27.41
CA GLN A 786 -17.96 -9.97 27.34
C GLN A 786 -17.36 -10.60 26.07
N PHE A 787 -17.82 -11.78 25.69
CA PHE A 787 -17.37 -12.45 24.48
C PHE A 787 -17.72 -11.64 23.22
N LEU A 788 -18.97 -11.19 23.12
CA LEU A 788 -19.42 -10.35 22.00
C LEU A 788 -18.63 -9.03 21.92
N TYR A 789 -18.29 -8.42 23.05
CA TYR A 789 -17.45 -7.22 23.06
C TYR A 789 -16.05 -7.47 22.49
N VAL A 790 -15.41 -8.61 22.83
CA VAL A 790 -14.13 -9.01 22.24
C VAL A 790 -14.27 -9.28 20.73
N CYS A 791 -15.36 -9.92 20.29
CA CYS A 791 -15.64 -10.08 18.86
C CYS A 791 -15.77 -8.73 18.14
N HIS A 792 -16.48 -7.76 18.72
CA HIS A 792 -16.62 -6.41 18.17
C HIS A 792 -15.30 -5.63 18.15
N LEU A 793 -14.39 -5.87 19.09
CA LEU A 793 -13.04 -5.30 19.07
C LEU A 793 -12.24 -5.81 17.87
N VAL A 794 -12.18 -7.13 17.70
CA VAL A 794 -11.27 -7.81 16.77
C VAL A 794 -11.79 -7.85 15.33
N ALA A 795 -13.10 -8.05 15.14
CA ALA A 795 -13.69 -8.33 13.83
C ALA A 795 -13.33 -7.32 12.72
N PRO A 796 -13.36 -5.99 12.93
CA PRO A 796 -13.03 -5.01 11.89
C PRO A 796 -11.59 -5.08 11.38
N PHE A 797 -10.68 -5.70 12.16
CA PHE A 797 -9.26 -5.75 11.85
C PHE A 797 -8.82 -7.10 11.28
N LEU A 798 -9.70 -8.10 11.18
CA LEU A 798 -9.36 -9.43 10.64
C LEU A 798 -8.83 -9.37 9.20
N GLN A 799 -9.42 -8.52 8.35
CA GLN A 799 -8.94 -8.28 6.98
C GLN A 799 -7.49 -7.77 6.98
N ARG A 800 -7.20 -6.81 7.86
CA ARG A 800 -5.88 -6.20 7.99
C ARG A 800 -4.86 -7.20 8.50
N PHE A 801 -5.23 -7.95 9.54
CA PHE A 801 -4.43 -9.03 10.10
C PHE A 801 -4.08 -10.07 9.05
N TYR A 802 -5.05 -10.47 8.22
CA TYR A 802 -4.85 -11.46 7.17
C TYR A 802 -3.91 -10.95 6.07
N GLN A 803 -4.07 -9.70 5.63
CA GLN A 803 -3.23 -9.08 4.59
C GLN A 803 -1.79 -8.84 5.05
N GLU A 804 -1.59 -8.40 6.30
CA GLU A 804 -0.27 -8.09 6.83
C GLU A 804 0.47 -9.34 7.33
N ARG A 805 -0.22 -10.26 8.06
CA ARG A 805 0.34 -11.50 8.60
C ARG A 805 -0.73 -12.59 8.83
N THR A 806 -0.88 -13.52 7.89
CA THR A 806 -1.87 -14.62 7.97
C THR A 806 -1.84 -15.44 9.27
N LYS A 807 -0.65 -15.76 9.79
CA LYS A 807 -0.49 -16.51 11.07
C LYS A 807 -1.15 -15.79 12.25
N PHE A 808 -1.10 -14.45 12.25
CA PHE A 808 -1.68 -13.64 13.31
C PHE A 808 -3.21 -13.77 13.37
N THR A 809 -3.88 -13.83 12.22
CA THR A 809 -5.32 -14.12 12.13
C THR A 809 -5.65 -15.52 12.61
N MET A 810 -4.80 -16.51 12.32
CA MET A 810 -4.99 -17.90 12.80
C MET A 810 -4.91 -17.96 14.33
N ASP A 811 -3.87 -17.35 14.92
CA ASP A 811 -3.66 -17.31 16.37
C ASP A 811 -4.86 -16.69 17.11
N ILE A 812 -5.36 -15.55 16.61
CA ILE A 812 -6.55 -14.87 17.15
C ILE A 812 -7.79 -15.76 17.02
N THR A 813 -7.98 -16.42 15.88
CA THR A 813 -9.16 -17.26 15.65
C THR A 813 -9.18 -18.45 16.63
N THR A 814 -8.03 -19.08 16.85
CA THR A 814 -7.87 -20.11 17.88
C THR A 814 -8.19 -19.58 19.28
N ASP A 815 -7.70 -18.40 19.63
CA ASP A 815 -7.97 -17.78 20.93
C ASP A 815 -9.48 -17.48 21.11
N LEU A 816 -10.18 -17.07 20.05
CA LEU A 816 -11.63 -16.85 20.07
C LEU A 816 -12.42 -18.16 20.26
N TYR A 817 -12.01 -19.26 19.65
CA TYR A 817 -12.63 -20.58 19.92
C TYR A 817 -12.40 -21.03 21.37
N GLN A 818 -11.22 -20.76 21.94
CA GLN A 818 -10.94 -21.05 23.34
C GLN A 818 -11.82 -20.20 24.29
N MET A 819 -12.03 -18.92 23.97
CA MET A 819 -12.96 -18.06 24.73
C MET A 819 -14.41 -18.56 24.62
N LEU A 820 -14.84 -18.97 23.42
CA LEU A 820 -16.18 -19.53 23.20
C LEU A 820 -16.43 -20.72 24.11
N TYR A 821 -15.47 -21.65 24.19
CA TYR A 821 -15.55 -22.81 25.09
C TYR A 821 -15.64 -22.38 26.56
N ASN A 822 -14.79 -21.46 27.01
CA ASN A 822 -14.78 -20.98 28.39
C ASN A 822 -16.13 -20.35 28.81
N VAL A 823 -16.77 -19.61 27.90
CA VAL A 823 -18.07 -18.97 28.15
C VAL A 823 -19.20 -20.00 28.08
N ASP A 824 -19.10 -20.97 27.17
CA ASP A 824 -20.09 -22.04 27.03
C ASP A 824 -20.23 -22.88 28.31
N CYS A 825 -19.12 -23.08 29.04
CA CYS A 825 -19.11 -23.79 30.32
C CYS A 825 -19.80 -23.02 31.47
N GLU A 826 -19.83 -21.68 31.41
CA GLU A 826 -20.33 -20.83 32.50
C GLU A 826 -21.78 -20.36 32.27
N VAL A 827 -22.19 -20.20 31.01
CA VAL A 827 -23.49 -19.63 30.64
C VAL A 827 -24.58 -20.71 30.58
N SER A 828 -25.75 -20.45 31.19
CA SER A 828 -26.89 -21.38 31.13
C SER A 828 -27.52 -21.48 29.74
N SER A 829 -27.71 -20.35 29.05
CA SER A 829 -28.33 -20.26 27.73
C SER A 829 -27.76 -19.10 26.91
N TRP A 830 -27.55 -19.30 25.61
CA TRP A 830 -27.10 -18.27 24.67
C TRP A 830 -28.29 -17.47 24.11
N ASN A 831 -28.18 -16.15 24.06
CA ASN A 831 -29.16 -15.25 23.43
C ASN A 831 -28.81 -14.94 21.97
N TYR A 832 -27.51 -14.92 21.62
CA TYR A 832 -26.96 -14.52 20.32
C TYR A 832 -26.22 -15.65 19.61
N GLU A 833 -26.64 -16.89 19.86
CA GLU A 833 -25.99 -18.10 19.35
C GLU A 833 -25.81 -18.08 17.81
N ASP A 834 -26.86 -17.69 17.07
CA ASP A 834 -26.82 -17.64 15.59
C ASP A 834 -25.80 -16.62 15.07
N LEU A 835 -25.77 -15.43 15.66
CA LEU A 835 -24.85 -14.36 15.28
C LEU A 835 -23.38 -14.77 15.48
N ILE A 836 -23.10 -15.49 16.59
CA ILE A 836 -21.77 -16.00 16.89
C ILE A 836 -21.36 -17.05 15.86
N CYS A 837 -22.26 -17.98 15.51
CA CYS A 837 -22.00 -18.98 14.48
C CYS A 837 -21.75 -18.34 13.11
N ASP A 838 -22.57 -17.37 12.70
CA ASP A 838 -22.41 -16.63 11.45
C ASP A 838 -21.04 -15.92 11.38
N PHE A 839 -20.61 -15.31 12.49
CA PHE A 839 -19.29 -14.71 12.59
C PHE A 839 -18.17 -15.74 12.37
N PHE A 840 -18.22 -16.91 13.01
CA PHE A 840 -17.20 -17.95 12.80
C PHE A 840 -17.21 -18.52 11.37
N TYR A 841 -18.38 -18.64 10.73
CA TYR A 841 -18.46 -19.00 9.31
C TYR A 841 -17.86 -17.93 8.41
N HIS A 842 -18.13 -16.65 8.68
CA HIS A 842 -17.49 -15.55 7.98
C HIS A 842 -15.97 -15.61 8.11
N VAL A 843 -15.44 -15.84 9.32
CA VAL A 843 -14.00 -15.97 9.57
C VAL A 843 -13.39 -17.15 8.80
N LYS A 844 -14.07 -18.31 8.80
CA LYS A 844 -13.65 -19.50 8.04
C LYS A 844 -13.57 -19.19 6.55
N TYR A 845 -14.65 -18.71 5.93
CA TYR A 845 -14.71 -18.58 4.47
C TYR A 845 -13.92 -17.40 3.91
N MET A 846 -13.78 -16.31 4.68
CA MET A 846 -13.09 -15.11 4.20
C MET A 846 -11.59 -15.09 4.52
N TYR A 847 -11.17 -15.73 5.61
CA TYR A 847 -9.80 -15.57 6.13
C TYR A 847 -9.05 -16.89 6.33
N VAL A 848 -9.58 -17.77 7.18
CA VAL A 848 -8.74 -18.86 7.74
C VAL A 848 -8.82 -20.17 6.94
N GLY A 849 -9.93 -20.39 6.22
CA GLY A 849 -10.18 -21.64 5.51
C GLY A 849 -10.06 -22.85 6.45
N ASP A 850 -9.25 -23.83 6.06
CA ASP A 850 -9.01 -25.05 6.84
C ASP A 850 -7.76 -24.96 7.75
N SER A 851 -7.13 -23.79 7.88
CA SER A 851 -5.83 -23.65 8.54
C SER A 851 -5.86 -23.91 10.06
N VAL A 852 -7.00 -23.63 10.72
CA VAL A 852 -7.20 -23.85 12.17
C VAL A 852 -7.95 -25.13 12.49
N ARG A 853 -8.11 -26.02 11.50
CA ARG A 853 -8.98 -27.20 11.60
C ARG A 853 -8.63 -28.12 12.77
N GLN A 854 -7.34 -28.33 13.04
CA GLN A 854 -6.91 -29.20 14.14
C GLN A 854 -7.44 -28.72 15.50
N GLU A 855 -7.50 -27.42 15.72
CA GLU A 855 -7.99 -26.87 16.98
C GLU A 855 -9.53 -26.80 17.00
N THR A 856 -10.17 -26.51 15.86
CA THR A 856 -11.65 -26.52 15.79
C THR A 856 -12.21 -27.93 15.97
N ASP A 857 -11.57 -28.94 15.38
CA ASP A 857 -11.96 -30.35 15.52
C ASP A 857 -11.77 -30.83 16.98
N ARG A 858 -10.94 -30.15 17.78
CA ARG A 858 -10.75 -30.39 19.21
C ARG A 858 -11.80 -29.69 20.07
N ILE A 859 -12.08 -28.40 19.80
CA ILE A 859 -12.95 -27.57 20.65
C ILE A 859 -14.44 -27.80 20.37
N ILE A 860 -14.85 -27.91 19.11
CA ILE A 860 -16.27 -28.00 18.73
C ILE A 860 -16.99 -29.19 19.41
N PRO A 861 -16.42 -30.40 19.48
CA PRO A 861 -17.05 -31.53 20.18
C PRO A 861 -17.23 -31.32 21.69
N MET A 862 -16.53 -30.36 22.29
CA MET A 862 -16.63 -30.04 23.72
C MET A 862 -17.71 -28.99 24.03
N LEU A 863 -18.28 -28.35 23.01
CA LEU A 863 -19.37 -27.36 23.15
C LEU A 863 -20.72 -28.05 23.37
N ARG A 864 -21.74 -27.31 23.81
CA ARG A 864 -23.12 -27.82 23.89
C ARG A 864 -23.67 -28.27 22.53
N THR A 865 -24.66 -29.16 22.56
CA THR A 865 -25.26 -29.79 21.36
C THR A 865 -25.84 -28.80 20.35
N SER A 866 -26.43 -27.69 20.79
CA SER A 866 -26.97 -26.66 19.88
C SER A 866 -25.86 -25.99 19.05
N LEU A 867 -24.76 -25.58 19.69
CA LEU A 867 -23.58 -25.00 19.02
C LEU A 867 -22.91 -26.01 18.10
N GLN A 868 -22.80 -27.28 18.51
CA GLN A 868 -22.27 -28.35 17.67
C GLN A 868 -23.06 -28.51 16.36
N GLN A 869 -24.39 -28.49 16.44
CA GLN A 869 -25.26 -28.60 15.26
C GLN A 869 -25.10 -27.41 14.33
N LYS A 870 -25.01 -26.19 14.87
CA LYS A 870 -24.85 -24.97 14.08
C LYS A 870 -23.46 -24.86 13.45
N LEU A 871 -22.40 -25.27 14.15
CA LEU A 871 -21.01 -25.23 13.68
C LEU A 871 -20.57 -26.49 12.93
N ARG A 872 -21.48 -27.43 12.63
CA ARG A 872 -21.16 -28.74 12.04
C ARG A 872 -20.38 -28.66 10.73
N TYR A 873 -20.56 -27.60 9.94
CA TYR A 873 -19.86 -27.42 8.65
C TYR A 873 -18.48 -26.78 8.79
N ILE A 874 -18.07 -26.43 10.01
CA ILE A 874 -16.70 -26.00 10.29
C ILE A 874 -15.76 -27.24 10.29
N SER A 875 -16.21 -28.37 10.87
CA SER A 875 -15.51 -29.66 10.93
C SER A 875 -16.12 -30.71 9.98
N PHE A 876 -15.40 -31.17 8.95
CA PHE A 876 -15.92 -32.11 7.93
C PHE A 876 -16.00 -33.60 8.35
N ALA A 877 -15.94 -33.93 9.63
CA ALA A 877 -15.65 -35.30 10.07
C ALA A 877 -16.78 -36.36 9.91
N GLN A 878 -17.98 -36.04 9.36
CA GLN A 878 -19.11 -37.00 9.40
C GLN A 878 -20.01 -37.12 8.15
N GLY A 879 -19.56 -36.88 6.92
CA GLY A 879 -20.49 -36.96 5.77
C GLY A 879 -19.93 -37.24 4.38
N GLU A 880 -19.40 -38.44 4.13
CA GLU A 880 -19.32 -38.99 2.76
C GLU A 880 -19.61 -40.51 2.78
N GLN A 881 -20.90 -40.88 2.66
CA GLN A 881 -21.33 -42.21 2.24
C GLN A 881 -22.53 -42.08 1.28
N SER A 882 -22.26 -41.84 -0.01
CA SER A 882 -23.12 -42.29 -1.13
C SER A 882 -22.52 -41.86 -2.47
N GLY A 883 -21.78 -42.75 -3.13
CA GLY A 883 -21.27 -42.53 -4.49
C GLY A 883 -20.77 -43.83 -5.13
N THR A 884 -21.55 -44.33 -6.08
CA THR A 884 -21.38 -45.51 -6.98
C THR A 884 -20.00 -46.21 -7.09
N PRO A 885 -20.00 -47.55 -7.26
CA PRO A 885 -18.79 -48.41 -7.23
C PRO A 885 -17.79 -48.19 -8.37
N PHE A 886 -18.14 -47.39 -9.39
CA PHE A 886 -17.21 -47.04 -10.48
C PHE A 886 -16.25 -45.90 -10.10
N SER A 887 -16.57 -45.10 -9.08
CA SER A 887 -15.67 -44.05 -8.57
C SER A 887 -14.56 -44.61 -7.66
N GLU A 888 -14.81 -45.75 -7.01
CA GLU A 888 -13.86 -46.39 -6.09
C GLU A 888 -12.63 -46.95 -6.80
N MET A 889 -12.72 -47.34 -8.07
CA MET A 889 -11.56 -47.81 -8.84
C MET A 889 -10.66 -46.67 -9.37
N ILE A 890 -11.21 -45.45 -9.49
CA ILE A 890 -10.50 -44.24 -9.95
C ILE A 890 -9.81 -43.53 -8.77
N ASN A 891 -10.32 -43.70 -7.56
CA ASN A 891 -9.77 -43.10 -6.34
C ASN A 891 -8.32 -43.51 -6.01
N PRO A 892 -7.88 -44.78 -6.11
CA PRO A 892 -6.49 -45.13 -5.80
C PRO A 892 -5.51 -44.52 -6.80
N ILE A 893 -5.86 -44.43 -8.10
CA ILE A 893 -4.99 -43.85 -9.14
C ILE A 893 -4.90 -42.32 -8.99
N LYS A 894 -6.02 -41.63 -8.73
CA LYS A 894 -6.04 -40.20 -8.43
C LYS A 894 -5.34 -39.89 -7.12
N PHE A 895 -5.53 -40.71 -6.08
CA PHE A 895 -4.85 -40.57 -4.80
C PHE A 895 -3.34 -40.78 -4.93
N LEU A 896 -2.89 -41.79 -5.70
CA LEU A 896 -1.48 -41.99 -6.02
C LEU A 896 -0.91 -40.78 -6.77
N GLY A 897 -1.65 -40.23 -7.74
CA GLY A 897 -1.26 -39.04 -8.50
C GLY A 897 -1.14 -37.79 -7.61
N ILE A 898 -2.09 -37.56 -6.69
CA ILE A 898 -2.06 -36.46 -5.73
C ILE A 898 -0.92 -36.65 -4.72
N GLN A 899 -0.72 -37.85 -4.18
CA GLN A 899 0.40 -38.13 -3.28
C GLN A 899 1.76 -37.93 -3.98
N MET A 900 1.88 -38.30 -5.25
CA MET A 900 3.09 -38.09 -6.03
C MET A 900 3.36 -36.60 -6.30
N VAL A 901 2.33 -35.79 -6.56
CA VAL A 901 2.45 -34.32 -6.69
C VAL A 901 2.85 -33.68 -5.36
N VAL A 902 2.20 -34.06 -4.25
CA VAL A 902 2.54 -33.56 -2.91
C VAL A 902 3.96 -33.97 -2.51
N TRP A 903 4.39 -35.18 -2.86
CA TRP A 903 5.76 -35.64 -2.65
C TRP A 903 6.78 -34.86 -3.49
N LEU A 904 6.49 -34.63 -4.78
CA LEU A 904 7.32 -33.80 -5.67
C LEU A 904 7.46 -32.37 -5.14
N GLN A 905 6.37 -31.76 -4.66
CA GLN A 905 6.39 -30.40 -4.09
C GLN A 905 7.17 -30.28 -2.77
N ARG A 906 7.41 -31.39 -2.05
CA ARG A 906 8.23 -31.42 -0.83
C ARG A 906 9.73 -31.56 -1.10
N LEU A 907 10.16 -31.82 -2.33
CA LEU A 907 11.58 -31.92 -2.66
C LEU A 907 12.22 -30.52 -2.72
N PRO A 908 13.44 -30.33 -2.19
CA PRO A 908 14.11 -29.02 -2.11
C PRO A 908 14.40 -28.36 -3.47
N ILE A 909 14.32 -29.12 -4.56
CA ILE A 909 14.51 -28.67 -5.95
C ILE A 909 13.31 -27.83 -6.45
N PHE A 910 12.18 -27.84 -5.72
CA PHE A 910 10.93 -27.15 -6.08
C PHE A 910 10.52 -26.04 -5.08
N GLY A 911 11.45 -25.54 -4.28
CA GLY A 911 11.20 -24.40 -3.37
C GLY A 911 10.89 -23.08 -4.10
N GLU A 912 10.50 -22.04 -3.36
CA GLU A 912 10.09 -20.72 -3.91
C GLU A 912 11.11 -20.11 -4.88
N THR A 913 12.41 -20.34 -4.66
CA THR A 913 13.49 -19.84 -5.52
C THR A 913 13.54 -20.51 -6.90
N ALA A 914 13.04 -21.74 -7.02
CA ALA A 914 13.04 -22.53 -8.25
C ALA A 914 11.73 -22.39 -9.07
N GLN A 915 10.69 -21.78 -8.51
CA GLN A 915 9.39 -21.63 -9.18
C GLN A 915 9.50 -20.89 -10.52
N HIS A 916 10.29 -19.81 -10.57
CA HIS A 916 10.54 -19.06 -11.80
C HIS A 916 11.29 -19.89 -12.86
N PHE A 917 12.22 -20.74 -12.43
CA PHE A 917 12.96 -21.64 -13.32
C PHE A 917 12.02 -22.67 -13.96
N TRP A 918 11.21 -23.36 -13.17
CA TRP A 918 10.24 -24.34 -13.69
C TRP A 918 9.15 -23.70 -14.56
N LEU A 919 8.68 -22.49 -14.21
CA LEU A 919 7.78 -21.74 -15.10
C LEU A 919 8.46 -21.40 -16.45
N ALA A 920 9.75 -21.05 -16.43
CA ALA A 920 10.51 -20.80 -17.66
C ALA A 920 10.68 -22.08 -18.49
N VAL A 921 11.01 -23.22 -17.87
CA VAL A 921 11.08 -24.54 -18.53
C VAL A 921 9.74 -24.91 -19.17
N THR A 922 8.63 -24.63 -18.48
CA THR A 922 7.26 -24.88 -19.00
C THR A 922 6.95 -24.01 -20.22
N LYS A 923 7.34 -22.73 -20.18
CA LYS A 923 7.17 -21.80 -21.31
C LYS A 923 8.07 -22.16 -22.50
N LEU A 924 9.29 -22.65 -22.24
CA LEU A 924 10.20 -23.14 -23.28
C LEU A 924 9.64 -24.38 -23.99
N GLY A 925 8.91 -25.24 -23.28
CA GLY A 925 8.21 -26.39 -23.85
C GLY A 925 6.84 -26.07 -24.48
N ASP A 926 6.42 -24.80 -24.56
CA ASP A 926 5.13 -24.43 -25.17
C ASP A 926 5.24 -24.47 -26.71
N PRO A 927 4.41 -25.29 -27.40
CA PRO A 927 4.44 -25.38 -28.86
C PRO A 927 4.16 -24.04 -29.54
N VAL A 928 3.39 -23.13 -28.94
CA VAL A 928 3.13 -21.80 -29.51
C VAL A 928 4.40 -20.95 -29.54
N MET A 929 5.13 -20.87 -28.43
CA MET A 929 6.38 -20.09 -28.36
C MET A 929 7.47 -20.72 -29.25
N THR A 930 7.51 -22.04 -29.30
CA THR A 930 8.45 -22.82 -30.11
C THR A 930 8.28 -22.55 -31.60
N PHE A 931 7.06 -22.55 -32.12
CA PHE A 931 6.80 -22.38 -33.55
C PHE A 931 6.57 -20.94 -34.00
N SER A 932 6.01 -20.07 -33.15
CA SER A 932 5.73 -18.67 -33.52
C SER A 932 6.90 -17.73 -33.29
N LEU A 933 7.82 -18.05 -32.38
CA LEU A 933 8.88 -17.13 -31.96
C LEU A 933 10.28 -17.71 -32.19
N TYR A 934 10.53 -18.94 -31.73
CA TYR A 934 11.86 -19.55 -31.85
C TYR A 934 12.14 -20.08 -33.26
N PHE A 935 11.16 -20.72 -33.91
CA PHE A 935 11.32 -21.24 -35.27
C PHE A 935 11.64 -20.13 -36.29
N PRO A 936 10.93 -19.00 -36.37
CA PRO A 936 11.24 -17.93 -37.33
C PRO A 936 12.55 -17.18 -37.01
N ALA A 937 12.95 -17.16 -35.74
CA ALA A 937 14.21 -16.53 -35.31
C ALA A 937 15.43 -17.40 -35.64
N LEU A 938 15.33 -18.74 -35.52
CA LEU A 938 16.43 -19.67 -35.75
C LEU A 938 16.51 -20.17 -37.21
N PHE A 939 15.39 -20.25 -37.91
CA PHE A 939 15.32 -20.71 -39.31
C PHE A 939 16.23 -19.96 -40.30
N PRO A 940 16.42 -18.63 -40.21
CA PRO A 940 17.29 -17.90 -41.13
C PRO A 940 18.78 -18.25 -40.97
N PHE A 941 19.22 -18.53 -39.74
CA PHE A 941 20.61 -18.85 -39.40
C PHE A 941 20.96 -20.31 -39.68
N PHE A 942 20.00 -21.21 -39.48
CA PHE A 942 20.22 -22.66 -39.61
C PHE A 942 19.49 -23.27 -40.81
N GLY A 943 18.98 -22.50 -41.77
CA GLY A 943 17.91 -22.91 -42.69
C GLY A 943 18.04 -24.22 -43.49
N THR A 944 19.26 -24.73 -43.75
CA THR A 944 19.42 -26.11 -44.27
C THR A 944 19.41 -27.13 -43.14
N ALA A 945 20.19 -26.88 -42.09
CA ALA A 945 20.30 -27.70 -40.89
C ALA A 945 19.03 -27.75 -40.02
N ALA A 946 18.15 -26.74 -40.01
CA ALA A 946 16.93 -26.65 -39.21
C ALA A 946 15.73 -27.32 -39.88
N VAL A 947 15.60 -27.19 -41.20
CA VAL A 947 14.63 -27.96 -41.99
C VAL A 947 15.05 -29.41 -42.08
N ASP A 948 16.36 -29.67 -42.24
CA ASP A 948 16.89 -31.02 -42.10
C ASP A 948 16.86 -31.47 -40.65
N MET A 949 16.94 -30.59 -39.63
CA MET A 949 16.69 -30.98 -38.24
C MET A 949 15.25 -31.46 -38.12
N VAL A 950 14.24 -30.65 -38.45
CA VAL A 950 12.84 -31.04 -38.21
C VAL A 950 12.38 -32.19 -39.14
N ALA A 951 12.80 -32.19 -40.41
CA ALA A 951 12.45 -33.25 -41.36
C ALA A 951 13.33 -34.51 -41.22
N GLN A 952 14.58 -34.43 -40.76
CA GLN A 952 15.44 -35.59 -40.46
C GLN A 952 15.35 -36.03 -38.98
N VAL A 953 14.78 -35.23 -38.07
CA VAL A 953 14.40 -35.61 -36.69
C VAL A 953 13.37 -36.71 -36.71
N VAL A 954 12.42 -36.67 -37.66
CA VAL A 954 11.43 -37.73 -37.81
C VAL A 954 11.98 -38.94 -38.60
N MET A 955 12.97 -38.73 -39.46
CA MET A 955 13.30 -39.69 -40.54
C MET A 955 14.68 -40.34 -40.53
N ARG A 956 15.68 -39.73 -39.88
CA ARG A 956 17.08 -40.21 -39.92
C ARG A 956 17.74 -40.33 -38.54
N TRP A 957 17.05 -39.91 -37.48
CA TRP A 957 17.48 -40.02 -36.09
C TRP A 957 17.76 -41.44 -35.58
N PHE A 958 17.31 -42.46 -36.31
CA PHE A 958 17.56 -43.85 -35.96
C PHE A 958 18.67 -44.54 -36.77
N ARG A 959 19.49 -43.80 -37.55
CA ARG A 959 20.51 -44.43 -38.41
C ARG A 959 21.91 -43.80 -38.43
N LEU A 960 22.27 -42.90 -37.51
CA LEU A 960 23.62 -42.33 -37.46
C LEU A 960 24.31 -42.64 -36.13
N ARG A 961 25.38 -43.42 -36.23
CA ARG A 961 26.21 -43.93 -35.14
C ARG A 961 27.22 -42.90 -34.60
N ASP A 962 27.38 -41.73 -35.24
CA ASP A 962 28.56 -40.87 -35.01
C ASP A 962 28.28 -39.38 -34.74
N PHE A 963 27.06 -38.97 -34.40
CA PHE A 963 26.82 -37.61 -33.87
C PHE A 963 25.98 -37.63 -32.58
N SER A 964 26.74 -37.66 -31.48
CA SER A 964 26.42 -37.11 -30.17
C SER A 964 25.28 -37.79 -29.39
N GLY A 965 25.62 -38.85 -28.65
CA GLY A 965 24.81 -39.32 -27.51
C GLY A 965 24.50 -38.19 -26.51
N LEU A 966 25.29 -37.11 -26.50
CA LEU A 966 25.03 -35.89 -25.73
C LEU A 966 23.76 -35.18 -26.21
N CYS A 967 23.48 -35.09 -27.52
CA CYS A 967 22.26 -34.45 -28.03
C CYS A 967 21.01 -35.27 -27.69
N TRP A 968 21.11 -36.60 -27.76
CA TRP A 968 20.04 -37.50 -27.33
C TRP A 968 19.80 -37.40 -25.82
N LEU A 969 20.87 -37.35 -25.04
CA LEU A 969 20.82 -37.16 -23.59
C LEU A 969 20.22 -35.80 -23.24
N LEU A 970 20.63 -34.71 -23.90
CA LEU A 970 20.06 -33.38 -23.70
C LEU A 970 18.57 -33.31 -24.05
N TYR A 971 18.14 -33.98 -25.12
CA TYR A 971 16.73 -34.04 -25.50
C TYR A 971 15.88 -34.82 -24.47
N VAL A 972 16.37 -35.97 -24.02
CA VAL A 972 15.71 -36.77 -22.99
C VAL A 972 15.65 -35.99 -21.67
N VAL A 973 16.74 -35.35 -21.26
CA VAL A 973 16.79 -34.47 -20.08
C VAL A 973 15.79 -33.32 -20.22
N PHE A 974 15.69 -32.70 -21.39
CA PHE A 974 14.71 -31.64 -21.65
C PHE A 974 13.27 -32.13 -21.57
N LEU A 975 12.93 -33.27 -22.19
CA LEU A 975 11.59 -33.85 -22.10
C LEU A 975 11.22 -34.24 -20.67
N ILE A 976 12.16 -34.82 -19.91
CA ILE A 976 11.97 -35.14 -18.49
C ILE A 976 11.74 -33.85 -17.70
N ALA A 977 12.55 -32.81 -17.93
CA ALA A 977 12.40 -31.52 -17.26
C ALA A 977 11.04 -30.87 -17.55
N VAL A 978 10.57 -30.87 -18.80
CA VAL A 978 9.24 -30.37 -19.17
C VAL A 978 8.12 -31.20 -18.54
N SER A 979 8.25 -32.52 -18.54
CA SER A 979 7.28 -33.45 -17.95
C SER A 979 7.13 -33.25 -16.43
N ILE A 980 8.27 -33.14 -15.74
CA ILE A 980 8.34 -32.82 -14.32
C ILE A 980 7.73 -31.45 -14.05
N SER A 981 8.05 -30.46 -14.87
CA SER A 981 7.53 -29.10 -14.72
C SER A 981 6.01 -29.01 -14.89
N ARG A 982 5.44 -29.74 -15.86
CA ARG A 982 3.99 -29.79 -16.10
C ARG A 982 3.25 -30.51 -14.96
N THR A 983 3.89 -31.53 -14.37
CA THR A 983 3.40 -32.23 -13.18
C THR A 983 3.47 -31.32 -11.95
N TYR A 984 4.55 -30.56 -11.78
CA TYR A 984 4.74 -29.60 -10.68
C TYR A 984 3.68 -28.50 -10.65
N ILE A 985 3.36 -27.92 -11.82
CA ILE A 985 2.32 -26.88 -11.97
C ILE A 985 0.90 -27.47 -11.89
N SER A 986 0.76 -28.79 -11.67
CA SER A 986 -0.53 -29.50 -11.68
C SER A 986 -1.32 -29.31 -12.98
N ALA A 987 -0.62 -29.05 -14.10
CA ALA A 987 -1.24 -28.88 -15.40
C ALA A 987 -1.71 -30.23 -15.99
N HIS A 988 -1.02 -31.32 -15.64
CA HIS A 988 -1.38 -32.70 -15.99
C HIS A 988 -1.07 -33.64 -14.82
N PHE A 989 -1.85 -34.72 -14.69
CA PHE A 989 -1.55 -35.77 -13.72
C PHE A 989 -0.38 -36.67 -14.19
N PRO A 990 0.39 -37.29 -13.27
CA PRO A 990 1.57 -38.09 -13.64
C PRO A 990 1.25 -39.27 -14.59
N ASP A 991 0.10 -39.91 -14.40
CA ASP A 991 -0.41 -40.99 -15.25
C ASP A 991 -0.66 -40.52 -16.69
N GLN A 992 -1.21 -39.31 -16.86
CA GLN A 992 -1.43 -38.70 -18.18
C GLN A 992 -0.11 -38.38 -18.88
N VAL A 993 0.89 -37.92 -18.14
CA VAL A 993 2.23 -37.63 -18.67
C VAL A 993 2.92 -38.92 -19.13
N ILE A 994 2.87 -39.98 -18.33
CA ILE A 994 3.44 -41.29 -18.67
C ILE A 994 2.74 -41.88 -19.90
N LEU A 995 1.40 -41.86 -19.92
CA LEU A 995 0.62 -42.33 -21.07
C LEU A 995 0.94 -41.53 -22.34
N GLY A 996 1.07 -40.20 -22.23
CA GLY A 996 1.46 -39.32 -23.34
C GLY A 996 2.84 -39.65 -23.91
N ILE A 997 3.82 -39.97 -23.04
CA ILE A 997 5.16 -40.41 -23.48
C ILE A 997 5.06 -41.73 -24.25
N VAL A 998 4.32 -42.72 -23.73
CA VAL A 998 4.13 -44.03 -24.39
C VAL A 998 3.47 -43.87 -25.75
N VAL A 999 2.36 -43.12 -25.82
CA VAL A 999 1.64 -42.84 -27.07
C VAL A 999 2.55 -42.09 -28.06
N GLY A 1000 3.32 -41.11 -27.59
CA GLY A 1000 4.28 -40.39 -28.42
C GLY A 1000 5.37 -41.29 -29.03
N ILE A 1001 5.90 -42.24 -28.25
CA ILE A 1001 6.87 -43.24 -28.74
C ILE A 1001 6.22 -44.15 -29.79
N CYS A 1002 4.99 -44.63 -29.54
CA CYS A 1002 4.25 -45.44 -30.50
C CYS A 1002 4.03 -44.69 -31.83
N ILE A 1003 3.59 -43.43 -31.78
CA ILE A 1003 3.41 -42.59 -32.96
C ILE A 1003 4.74 -42.43 -33.70
N ALA A 1004 5.83 -42.13 -33.00
CA ALA A 1004 7.15 -41.97 -33.60
C ALA A 1004 7.64 -43.25 -34.31
N LEU A 1005 7.39 -44.44 -33.72
CA LEU A 1005 7.72 -45.73 -34.32
C LEU A 1005 6.88 -46.03 -35.58
N VAL A 1006 5.60 -45.68 -35.57
CA VAL A 1006 4.70 -45.83 -36.73
C VAL A 1006 5.07 -44.84 -37.84
N THR A 1007 5.36 -43.59 -37.51
CA THR A 1007 5.83 -42.61 -38.49
C THR A 1007 7.15 -43.05 -39.13
N ARG A 1008 8.05 -43.65 -38.35
CA ARG A 1008 9.32 -44.21 -38.86
C ARG A 1008 9.10 -45.34 -39.87
N SER A 1009 8.11 -46.20 -39.69
CA SER A 1009 7.84 -47.31 -40.61
C SER A 1009 7.22 -46.84 -41.93
N LEU A 1010 6.36 -45.82 -41.88
CA LEU A 1010 5.62 -45.29 -43.04
C LEU A 1010 6.46 -44.45 -44.00
N VAL A 1011 7.44 -43.70 -43.47
CA VAL A 1011 8.18 -42.71 -44.27
C VAL A 1011 9.52 -43.27 -44.80
N GLY A 1012 9.92 -44.48 -44.41
CA GLY A 1012 11.16 -45.16 -44.82
C GLY A 1012 11.29 -45.56 -46.30
N HIS A 1013 10.26 -45.42 -47.15
CA HIS A 1013 10.31 -45.75 -48.58
C HIS A 1013 10.61 -44.53 -49.47
N ARG A 1014 11.77 -44.57 -50.14
CA ARG A 1014 12.55 -43.44 -50.67
C ARG A 1014 11.99 -42.70 -51.89
N ARG A 1015 10.77 -42.97 -52.38
CA ARG A 1015 10.26 -42.37 -53.65
C ARG A 1015 8.85 -41.77 -53.65
N ARG A 1016 8.07 -41.87 -52.56
CA ARG A 1016 6.78 -41.15 -52.41
C ARG A 1016 6.60 -40.67 -50.95
N GLN A 1017 7.36 -39.63 -50.56
CA GLN A 1017 7.40 -39.13 -49.19
C GLN A 1017 6.23 -38.21 -48.81
N TRP A 1018 5.69 -37.42 -49.75
CA TRP A 1018 4.69 -36.38 -49.43
C TRP A 1018 3.26 -36.91 -49.33
N SER A 1019 2.85 -37.81 -50.24
CA SER A 1019 1.49 -38.37 -50.26
C SER A 1019 1.20 -39.21 -49.02
N ASN A 1020 2.19 -39.98 -48.55
CA ASN A 1020 2.03 -40.87 -47.39
C ASN A 1020 1.98 -40.06 -46.09
N LEU A 1021 2.71 -38.94 -46.02
CA LEU A 1021 2.65 -38.02 -44.88
C LEU A 1021 1.28 -37.34 -44.79
N ILE A 1022 0.76 -36.84 -45.92
CA ILE A 1022 -0.57 -36.23 -45.99
C ILE A 1022 -1.66 -37.25 -45.66
N ALA A 1023 -1.58 -38.48 -46.18
CA ALA A 1023 -2.51 -39.55 -45.86
C ALA A 1023 -2.49 -39.94 -44.38
N PHE A 1024 -1.31 -40.04 -43.76
CA PHE A 1024 -1.17 -40.31 -42.32
C PHE A 1024 -1.79 -39.19 -41.47
N MET A 1025 -1.60 -37.94 -41.86
CA MET A 1025 -2.22 -36.79 -41.20
C MET A 1025 -3.75 -36.78 -41.30
N ILE A 1026 -4.30 -37.18 -42.45
CA ILE A 1026 -5.75 -37.31 -42.64
C ILE A 1026 -6.30 -38.46 -41.77
N VAL A 1027 -5.58 -39.58 -41.64
CA VAL A 1027 -6.00 -40.70 -40.78
C VAL A 1027 -6.00 -40.30 -39.29
N LEU A 1028 -5.00 -39.56 -38.82
CA LEU A 1028 -4.98 -39.03 -37.44
C LEU A 1028 -6.13 -38.06 -37.19
N LEU A 1029 -6.49 -37.24 -38.18
CA LEU A 1029 -7.65 -36.34 -38.12
C LEU A 1029 -8.96 -37.13 -37.97
N LEU A 1030 -9.14 -38.19 -38.76
CA LEU A 1030 -10.33 -39.03 -38.71
C LEU A 1030 -10.45 -39.82 -37.40
N ILE A 1031 -9.34 -40.31 -36.83
CA ILE A 1031 -9.32 -40.98 -35.52
C ILE A 1031 -9.70 -40.01 -34.39
N ALA A 1032 -9.21 -38.77 -34.43
CA ALA A 1032 -9.56 -37.78 -33.39
C ALA A 1032 -11.03 -37.36 -33.47
N LEU A 1033 -11.57 -37.18 -34.68
CA LEU A 1033 -12.99 -36.87 -34.89
C LEU A 1033 -13.89 -38.04 -34.46
N SER A 1034 -13.49 -39.29 -34.69
CA SER A 1034 -14.26 -40.45 -34.24
C SER A 1034 -14.25 -40.60 -32.71
N VAL A 1035 -13.14 -40.29 -32.04
CA VAL A 1035 -13.07 -40.24 -30.56
C VAL A 1035 -13.99 -39.13 -30.00
N HIS A 1036 -14.05 -37.96 -30.65
CA HIS A 1036 -14.95 -36.89 -30.24
C HIS A 1036 -16.43 -37.29 -30.36
N GLU A 1037 -16.83 -37.87 -31.49
CA GLU A 1037 -18.20 -38.36 -31.69
C GLU A 1037 -18.53 -39.54 -30.76
N ALA A 1038 -17.58 -40.42 -30.46
CA ALA A 1038 -17.76 -41.50 -29.48
C ALA A 1038 -17.97 -40.96 -28.05
N HIS A 1039 -17.24 -39.92 -27.64
CA HIS A 1039 -17.45 -39.26 -26.35
C HIS A 1039 -18.81 -38.56 -26.27
N ARG A 1040 -19.24 -37.93 -27.37
CA ARG A 1040 -20.56 -37.30 -27.49
C ARG A 1040 -21.68 -38.34 -27.41
N PHE A 1041 -21.51 -39.50 -28.06
CA PHE A 1041 -22.44 -40.62 -28.02
C PHE A 1041 -22.55 -41.25 -26.61
N LEU A 1042 -21.44 -41.28 -25.86
CA LEU A 1042 -21.40 -41.75 -24.46
C LEU A 1042 -21.92 -40.71 -23.43
N GLY A 1043 -22.48 -39.58 -23.88
CA GLY A 1043 -23.07 -38.56 -23.01
C GLY A 1043 -22.05 -37.71 -22.22
N VAL A 1044 -20.77 -37.72 -22.62
CA VAL A 1044 -19.72 -36.92 -22.00
C VAL A 1044 -19.56 -35.62 -22.80
N ASP A 1045 -20.22 -34.55 -22.34
CA ASP A 1045 -20.07 -33.23 -22.95
C ASP A 1045 -18.66 -32.67 -22.75
N THR A 1046 -17.88 -32.66 -23.84
CA THR A 1046 -16.50 -32.14 -23.86
C THR A 1046 -16.41 -30.62 -23.65
N HIS A 1047 -17.51 -29.89 -23.82
CA HIS A 1047 -17.63 -28.45 -23.56
C HIS A 1047 -18.16 -28.10 -22.16
N ARG A 1048 -18.61 -29.10 -21.38
CA ARG A 1048 -19.25 -28.90 -20.05
C ARG A 1048 -18.38 -28.12 -19.08
N SER A 1049 -17.06 -28.31 -19.14
CA SER A 1049 -16.10 -27.58 -18.29
C SER A 1049 -16.07 -26.09 -18.58
N ILE A 1050 -16.28 -25.66 -19.83
CA ILE A 1050 -16.37 -24.24 -20.19
C ILE A 1050 -17.71 -23.67 -19.81
N GLU A 1051 -18.81 -24.39 -20.01
CA GLU A 1051 -20.14 -23.92 -19.59
C GLU A 1051 -20.21 -23.75 -18.07
N LEU A 1052 -19.63 -24.69 -17.31
CA LEU A 1052 -19.49 -24.57 -15.86
C LEU A 1052 -18.56 -23.40 -15.49
N ALA A 1053 -17.40 -23.26 -16.13
CA ALA A 1053 -16.49 -22.14 -15.87
C ALA A 1053 -17.13 -20.79 -16.19
N ALA A 1054 -17.86 -20.67 -17.31
CA ALA A 1054 -18.56 -19.44 -17.70
C ALA A 1054 -19.71 -19.11 -16.76
N LYS A 1055 -20.35 -20.13 -16.18
CA LYS A 1055 -21.44 -19.99 -15.22
C LYS A 1055 -20.95 -19.60 -13.82
N TYR A 1056 -19.77 -20.07 -13.39
CA TYR A 1056 -19.27 -19.87 -12.02
C TYR A 1056 -18.12 -18.86 -11.90
N CYS A 1057 -17.47 -18.44 -13.00
CA CYS A 1057 -16.42 -17.43 -12.95
C CYS A 1057 -17.00 -16.01 -12.94
N HIS A 1058 -16.50 -15.18 -12.02
CA HIS A 1058 -16.89 -13.77 -11.87
C HIS A 1058 -16.58 -12.89 -13.11
N ARG A 1059 -15.63 -13.29 -13.96
CA ARG A 1059 -15.31 -12.64 -15.25
C ARG A 1059 -15.21 -13.68 -16.37
N ALA A 1060 -16.33 -13.97 -17.03
CA ALA A 1060 -16.40 -14.96 -18.11
C ALA A 1060 -15.50 -14.61 -19.32
N GLU A 1061 -15.16 -13.33 -19.51
CA GLU A 1061 -14.27 -12.83 -20.58
C GLU A 1061 -12.83 -13.39 -20.53
N TRP A 1062 -12.38 -13.92 -19.39
CA TRP A 1062 -11.02 -14.48 -19.24
C TRP A 1062 -10.94 -15.97 -19.59
N ILE A 1063 -12.08 -16.58 -19.94
CA ILE A 1063 -12.14 -17.99 -20.33
C ILE A 1063 -11.69 -18.09 -21.78
N HIS A 1064 -10.41 -18.39 -21.98
CA HIS A 1064 -9.85 -18.58 -23.30
C HIS A 1064 -10.30 -19.92 -23.89
N GLN A 1065 -11.18 -19.88 -24.89
CA GLN A 1065 -11.63 -21.06 -25.67
C GLN A 1065 -10.48 -21.82 -26.35
N SER A 1066 -9.31 -21.18 -26.51
CA SER A 1066 -8.08 -21.80 -27.01
C SER A 1066 -7.51 -22.90 -26.12
N THR A 1067 -8.00 -23.03 -24.89
CA THR A 1067 -7.60 -24.09 -23.94
C THR A 1067 -8.40 -25.37 -24.11
N THR A 1068 -9.37 -25.42 -25.03
CA THR A 1068 -10.10 -26.68 -25.29
C THR A 1068 -9.19 -27.75 -25.90
N PRO A 1069 -9.47 -29.04 -25.62
CA PRO A 1069 -8.79 -30.14 -26.28
C PRO A 1069 -8.90 -30.06 -27.82
N LEU A 1070 -10.08 -29.65 -28.30
CA LEU A 1070 -10.37 -29.48 -29.73
C LEU A 1070 -9.55 -28.33 -30.36
N ALA A 1071 -9.48 -27.17 -29.69
CA ALA A 1071 -8.64 -26.04 -30.11
C ALA A 1071 -7.14 -26.38 -30.16
N SER A 1072 -6.66 -27.13 -29.17
CA SER A 1072 -5.26 -27.57 -29.10
C SER A 1072 -4.95 -28.55 -30.23
N PHE A 1073 -5.87 -29.47 -30.52
CA PHE A 1073 -5.74 -30.43 -31.60
C PHE A 1073 -5.69 -29.77 -32.99
N PHE A 1074 -6.60 -28.84 -33.29
CA PHE A 1074 -6.58 -28.12 -34.57
C PHE A 1074 -5.33 -27.26 -34.76
N ARG A 1075 -4.79 -26.71 -33.66
CA ARG A 1075 -3.52 -25.99 -33.68
C ARG A 1075 -2.36 -26.90 -34.08
N ASP A 1076 -2.29 -28.11 -33.53
CA ASP A 1076 -1.19 -29.05 -33.80
C ASP A 1076 -1.29 -29.62 -35.23
N VAL A 1077 -2.50 -29.87 -35.74
CA VAL A 1077 -2.74 -30.23 -37.15
C VAL A 1077 -2.33 -29.10 -38.10
N GLY A 1078 -2.65 -27.84 -37.77
CA GLY A 1078 -2.26 -26.66 -38.56
C GLY A 1078 -0.74 -26.50 -38.69
N VAL A 1079 0.01 -26.78 -37.61
CA VAL A 1079 1.48 -26.79 -37.63
C VAL A 1079 2.01 -27.88 -38.57
N LEU A 1080 1.45 -29.08 -38.52
CA LEU A 1080 1.90 -30.22 -39.33
C LEU A 1080 1.60 -30.03 -40.82
N ILE A 1081 0.44 -29.46 -41.17
CA ILE A 1081 0.11 -29.06 -42.56
C ILE A 1081 1.09 -27.99 -43.05
N SER A 1082 1.40 -27.00 -42.22
CA SER A 1082 2.33 -25.92 -42.57
C SER A 1082 3.74 -26.47 -42.85
N ILE A 1083 4.22 -27.42 -42.06
CA ILE A 1083 5.50 -28.11 -42.28
C ILE A 1083 5.46 -28.93 -43.58
N ALA A 1084 4.37 -29.66 -43.84
CA ALA A 1084 4.22 -30.45 -45.07
C ALA A 1084 4.24 -29.58 -46.35
N VAL A 1085 3.57 -28.41 -46.32
CA VAL A 1085 3.56 -27.45 -47.44
C VAL A 1085 4.93 -26.79 -47.65
N LEU A 1086 5.60 -26.38 -46.56
CA LEU A 1086 6.96 -25.83 -46.62
C LEU A 1086 7.96 -26.82 -47.24
N LEU A 1087 7.82 -28.09 -46.89
CA LEU A 1087 8.69 -29.14 -47.43
C LEU A 1087 8.36 -29.52 -48.88
N ALA A 1088 7.08 -29.50 -49.28
CA ALA A 1088 6.67 -29.69 -50.68
C ALA A 1088 7.27 -28.62 -51.60
N ASN A 1089 7.35 -27.37 -51.11
CA ASN A 1089 7.94 -26.25 -51.85
C ASN A 1089 9.46 -26.41 -52.05
N LYS A 1090 10.18 -27.03 -51.09
CA LYS A 1090 11.61 -27.38 -51.23
C LYS A 1090 11.84 -28.37 -52.38
N SER A 1091 10.96 -29.37 -52.58
CA SER A 1091 11.10 -30.33 -53.68
C SER A 1091 10.72 -29.78 -55.06
N MET A 1092 9.71 -28.90 -55.14
CA MET A 1092 9.31 -28.22 -56.38
C MET A 1092 10.43 -27.30 -56.90
N LEU A 1093 11.14 -26.62 -56.00
CA LEU A 1093 12.23 -25.70 -56.35
C LEU A 1093 13.58 -26.39 -56.64
N THR A 1094 13.82 -27.60 -56.11
CA THR A 1094 15.04 -28.37 -56.44
C THR A 1094 15.03 -28.96 -57.84
N ASN A 1095 13.86 -29.16 -58.46
CA ASN A 1095 13.79 -29.65 -59.85
C ASN A 1095 14.10 -28.56 -60.89
N ASN A 1096 14.01 -27.27 -60.53
CA ASN A 1096 14.21 -26.16 -61.47
C ASN A 1096 15.63 -25.55 -61.48
N ASN A 1097 16.50 -25.93 -60.55
CA ASN A 1097 17.85 -25.34 -60.44
C ASN A 1097 18.96 -26.39 -60.62
N ASN A 1098 19.07 -26.94 -61.82
CA ASN A 1098 20.37 -27.34 -62.35
C ASN A 1098 20.98 -26.11 -63.03
N ASN A 1099 21.66 -25.26 -62.24
CA ASN A 1099 22.86 -24.48 -62.59
C ASN A 1099 23.05 -23.31 -61.60
N ASN A 1100 24.29 -23.20 -61.11
CA ASN A 1100 24.90 -22.15 -60.27
C ASN A 1100 24.43 -22.00 -58.81
N SER A 1101 25.29 -22.49 -57.92
CA SER A 1101 25.26 -22.30 -56.47
C SER A 1101 25.63 -20.85 -56.09
N THR A 1102 24.63 -20.04 -55.76
CA THR A 1102 24.80 -18.87 -54.89
C THR A 1102 23.79 -18.96 -53.74
N SER A 1103 24.26 -18.83 -52.51
CA SER A 1103 23.45 -18.91 -51.30
C SER A 1103 22.38 -17.82 -51.32
N LYS A 1104 21.09 -18.22 -51.28
CA LYS A 1104 19.95 -17.28 -51.25
C LYS A 1104 20.08 -16.30 -50.08
N PRO A 1105 19.72 -15.02 -50.25
CA PRO A 1105 19.79 -14.00 -49.20
C PRO A 1105 18.85 -14.32 -48.03
N PHE A 1106 19.25 -13.91 -46.82
CA PHE A 1106 18.53 -14.08 -45.55
C PHE A 1106 17.04 -13.69 -45.65
N SER A 1107 16.73 -12.64 -46.44
CA SER A 1107 15.37 -12.15 -46.65
C SER A 1107 14.43 -13.18 -47.29
N SER A 1108 14.92 -14.01 -48.22
CA SER A 1108 14.13 -15.05 -48.89
C SER A 1108 13.75 -16.19 -47.93
N LYS A 1109 14.69 -16.60 -47.08
CA LYS A 1109 14.45 -17.65 -46.07
C LYS A 1109 13.55 -17.14 -44.95
N PHE A 1110 13.73 -15.89 -44.54
CA PHE A 1110 12.89 -15.24 -43.55
C PHE A 1110 11.45 -15.04 -44.06
N ALA A 1111 11.28 -14.63 -45.32
CA ALA A 1111 9.97 -14.51 -45.95
C ALA A 1111 9.24 -15.86 -46.03
N GLN A 1112 9.95 -16.96 -46.33
CA GLN A 1112 9.36 -18.31 -46.33
C GLN A 1112 8.94 -18.77 -44.92
N ALA A 1113 9.73 -18.46 -43.88
CA ALA A 1113 9.36 -18.73 -42.50
C ALA A 1113 8.12 -17.94 -42.08
N LEU A 1114 8.04 -16.65 -42.45
CA LEU A 1114 6.87 -15.81 -42.20
C LEU A 1114 5.63 -16.31 -42.95
N LEU A 1115 5.78 -16.81 -44.18
CA LEU A 1115 4.68 -17.38 -44.96
C LEU A 1115 4.15 -18.67 -44.32
N GLY A 1116 5.03 -19.51 -43.77
CA GLY A 1116 4.66 -20.69 -43.00
C GLY A 1116 3.94 -20.36 -41.68
N VAL A 1117 4.39 -19.34 -40.96
CA VAL A 1117 3.70 -18.84 -39.76
C VAL A 1117 2.34 -18.24 -40.12
N GLY A 1118 2.28 -17.45 -41.19
CA GLY A 1118 1.05 -16.87 -41.71
C GLY A 1118 0.02 -17.93 -42.12
N LEU A 1119 0.44 -18.98 -42.82
CA LEU A 1119 -0.41 -20.13 -43.17
C LEU A 1119 -0.91 -20.88 -41.94
N ASN A 1120 -0.07 -21.12 -40.93
CA ASN A 1120 -0.50 -21.75 -39.67
C ASN A 1120 -1.56 -20.90 -38.95
N GLN A 1121 -1.36 -19.58 -38.90
CA GLN A 1121 -2.28 -18.66 -38.24
C GLN A 1121 -3.60 -18.51 -39.01
N LEU A 1122 -3.56 -18.61 -40.34
CA LEU A 1122 -4.72 -18.58 -41.22
C LEU A 1122 -5.51 -19.90 -41.18
N CYS A 1123 -4.83 -21.06 -41.16
CA CYS A 1123 -5.47 -22.37 -40.91
C CYS A 1123 -6.12 -22.41 -39.51
N LYS A 1124 -5.42 -21.91 -38.49
CA LYS A 1124 -5.98 -21.77 -37.14
C LYS A 1124 -7.25 -20.92 -37.15
N HIS A 1125 -7.28 -19.80 -37.86
CA HIS A 1125 -8.49 -18.97 -37.97
C HIS A 1125 -9.62 -19.65 -38.74
N LEU A 1126 -9.33 -20.31 -39.87
CA LEU A 1126 -10.35 -21.00 -40.67
C LEU A 1126 -10.97 -22.19 -39.94
N LEU A 1127 -10.17 -22.97 -39.21
CA LEU A 1127 -10.63 -24.14 -38.44
C LEU A 1127 -11.33 -23.78 -37.12
N PHE A 1128 -11.16 -22.57 -36.60
CA PHE A 1128 -11.91 -22.05 -35.44
C PHE A 1128 -13.23 -21.38 -35.84
N CYS A 1129 -13.39 -20.98 -37.10
CA CYS A 1129 -14.62 -20.38 -37.64
C CYS A 1129 -15.62 -21.43 -38.17
N CYS A 1130 -15.16 -22.64 -38.49
CA CYS A 1130 -16.00 -23.82 -38.70
C CYS A 1130 -16.29 -24.49 -37.37
#